data_AF-A0A354Z1Y8-F1
#
_entry.id   AF-A0A354Z1Y8-F1
#
_cell.length_a   1.000
_cell.length_b   1.000
_cell.length_c   1.000
_cell.angle_alpha   90.00
_cell.angle_beta   90.00
_cell.angle_gamma   90.00
#
_symmetry.space_group_name_H-M   'P 1'
#
loop_
_entity.id
_entity.type
_entity.pdbx_description
1 polymer ?
#
loop_
_entity_poly.entity_id
_entity_poly.type
_entity_poly.pdbx_seq_one_letter_code
_entity_poly.pdbx_strand_id
1 'polypeptide(L)'
;MQSRGERVIVGVIDTGVNASHVSFAATAGNFTHSNPRGQFLGLCASSQAVCNNKLIGIYDFTTGEGDAEPNDGLDLDGHGSHVASTAVGNPISVNLNGSARTLSGVAPRANLITYKACEGVSECRGVWLVDALNRAVADGVDVINYSIGGDARSPWTSADAVAMRNAREAGVVVVVAAGNDGPGAASITSPGNSPWVITAAAATHTRVEGNRLTLSGGNTPPPDGGVLFGASQTTAATEFLLFDRDPNHPLCGVGDGLGLDAAGNPDGSTNPWPTEPNRFAGGRIITCLRGTHARIAKSDNVRRAGGSAMVLINQAAEGASIVADPHSIPSTHLSFASGQKLLQWLATGSGHIGFLSAAAIIDSPDAADVLASFSGRGPNPGGGTIDLTGVLKPDVTAPGVSILAAIESGNDVGFLSGTSMASPHVAGAAALLLGASRNAGRSPAWRADQVITALTTSARPSALREDGVTPADGFDQGAGVIDIGRAVRAGLNFPSAVAGFPSFSTANPAAGGQPRNLNLPSLVHDNCFETCQINRRVVDARGGGAWQIVPELPNGLVLTSNGDQFTLANGAARDLSFTFTLTDPTLAGRWQFGRVRLRNLGNDGVPDTVLPVAVFLTAGATPAEIVRTVVSDAGSSDVNLSGLISLPSARFEATSLVAPVSSTVSLSEDPTSDPYDDAEGTAVRLLEIPANQGTATVRWRLTVTSGSATAVDIDLYVGEDINQNGVAEEDEELCFSIDPAADERCEVEIVQAPGAGPRDIWILLQSFTASVTGEDAVQSDSVLVALEPDSQSRLVFTGPGTVASQAPFTLRMAWNDPTFLPGETRVGYLLLSARSGARVAEVPVRLTRTGATPAARALADGRSL
;
A
#
# COMPACT_ATOMS: atom_id res chain seq x y z
N MET A 1 22.08 -24.88 12.53
CA MET A 1 21.73 -24.03 13.69
C MET A 1 20.26 -24.28 13.99
N GLN A 2 19.93 -24.81 15.16
CA GLN A 2 18.54 -24.99 15.60
C GLN A 2 18.29 -24.02 16.75
N SER A 3 17.23 -23.22 16.63
CA SER A 3 16.80 -22.25 17.64
C SER A 3 15.28 -22.14 17.52
N ARG A 4 14.62 -21.84 18.64
CA ARG A 4 13.21 -21.46 18.69
C ARG A 4 13.03 -20.07 19.30
N GLY A 5 14.10 -19.28 19.37
CA GLY A 5 14.10 -17.92 19.91
C GLY A 5 14.64 -17.81 21.34
N GLU A 6 15.25 -18.86 21.90
CA GLU A 6 15.78 -18.83 23.26
C GLU A 6 16.76 -17.66 23.46
N ARG A 7 16.67 -17.01 24.64
CA ARG A 7 17.50 -15.84 25.03
C ARG A 7 17.26 -14.59 24.18
N VAL A 8 16.17 -14.52 23.43
CA VAL A 8 15.75 -13.32 22.69
C VAL A 8 14.52 -12.74 23.34
N ILE A 9 14.46 -11.42 23.45
CA ILE A 9 13.31 -10.68 23.97
C ILE A 9 12.64 -9.93 22.83
N VAL A 10 11.37 -10.21 22.58
CA VAL A 10 10.54 -9.47 21.62
C VAL A 10 9.64 -8.50 22.39
N GLY A 11 9.70 -7.23 22.02
CA GLY A 11 8.77 -6.19 22.45
C GLY A 11 7.61 -6.08 21.47
N VAL A 12 6.38 -6.04 21.96
CA VAL A 12 5.18 -5.79 21.16
C VAL A 12 4.53 -4.50 21.65
N ILE A 13 4.46 -3.50 20.77
CA ILE A 13 3.80 -2.22 21.03
C ILE A 13 2.44 -2.27 20.32
N ASP A 14 1.35 -2.32 21.07
CA ASP A 14 0.02 -2.67 20.55
C ASP A 14 -1.11 -2.34 21.57
N THR A 15 -2.29 -2.96 21.45
CA THR A 15 -3.49 -2.77 22.31
C THR A 15 -3.41 -3.45 23.70
N GLY A 16 -2.32 -4.16 23.99
CA GLY A 16 -2.09 -4.85 25.27
C GLY A 16 -1.83 -6.34 25.11
N VAL A 17 -2.09 -7.11 26.17
CA VAL A 17 -2.04 -8.58 26.10
C VAL A 17 -3.06 -9.27 27.01
N ASN A 18 -3.66 -10.35 26.52
CA ASN A 18 -4.31 -11.36 27.35
C ASN A 18 -3.24 -12.24 28.02
N ALA A 19 -2.70 -11.76 29.14
CA ALA A 19 -1.61 -12.42 29.87
C ALA A 19 -1.95 -13.85 30.35
N SER A 20 -3.23 -14.18 30.47
CA SER A 20 -3.70 -15.47 30.95
C SER A 20 -3.72 -16.57 29.87
N HIS A 21 -3.65 -16.18 28.59
CA HIS A 21 -3.72 -17.10 27.47
C HIS A 21 -2.57 -18.12 27.50
N VAL A 22 -2.87 -19.40 27.22
CA VAL A 22 -1.89 -20.51 27.24
C VAL A 22 -0.68 -20.31 26.32
N SER A 23 -0.83 -19.54 25.24
CA SER A 23 0.27 -19.08 24.37
C SER A 23 1.37 -18.34 25.12
N PHE A 24 1.07 -17.74 26.28
CA PHE A 24 2.00 -16.97 27.09
C PHE A 24 2.34 -17.66 28.42
N ALA A 25 2.01 -18.94 28.56
CA ALA A 25 2.33 -19.71 29.77
C ALA A 25 3.85 -19.86 29.99
N ALA A 26 4.25 -19.94 31.27
CA ALA A 26 5.64 -20.13 31.66
C ALA A 26 6.25 -21.46 31.19
N THR A 27 5.41 -22.46 30.90
CA THR A 27 5.82 -23.80 30.44
C THR A 27 4.96 -24.23 29.27
N ALA A 28 5.59 -24.78 28.23
CA ALA A 28 4.95 -25.37 27.06
C ALA A 28 5.51 -26.77 26.79
N GLY A 29 4.70 -27.79 27.05
CA GLY A 29 5.15 -29.18 27.01
C GLY A 29 6.29 -29.42 28.00
N ASN A 30 7.46 -29.80 27.50
CA ASN A 30 8.66 -30.05 28.32
C ASN A 30 9.61 -28.85 28.43
N PHE A 31 9.24 -27.69 27.87
CA PHE A 31 10.06 -26.50 27.90
C PHE A 31 9.52 -25.50 28.90
N THR A 32 10.34 -25.13 29.89
CA THR A 32 10.04 -24.04 30.83
C THR A 32 10.91 -22.85 30.49
N HIS A 33 10.27 -21.69 30.33
CA HIS A 33 10.98 -20.45 30.04
C HIS A 33 11.79 -19.99 31.26
N SER A 34 12.87 -19.28 30.99
CA SER A 34 13.66 -18.55 31.98
C SER A 34 13.61 -17.07 31.64
N ASN A 35 13.46 -16.20 32.64
CA ASN A 35 13.56 -14.76 32.42
C ASN A 35 15.05 -14.34 32.29
N PRO A 36 15.52 -13.91 31.10
CA PRO A 36 16.91 -13.53 30.88
C PRO A 36 17.32 -12.23 31.60
N ARG A 37 16.36 -11.43 32.09
CA ARG A 37 16.62 -10.21 32.86
C ARG A 37 16.81 -10.47 34.36
N GLY A 38 16.43 -11.65 34.84
CA GLY A 38 16.50 -12.00 36.27
C GLY A 38 15.48 -11.26 37.16
N GLN A 39 14.72 -10.31 36.61
CA GLN A 39 13.67 -9.56 37.28
C GLN A 39 12.53 -9.28 36.30
N PHE A 40 11.30 -9.15 36.83
CA PHE A 40 10.16 -8.69 36.06
C PHE A 40 10.20 -7.17 35.84
N LEU A 41 9.49 -6.69 34.82
CA LEU A 41 9.53 -5.29 34.38
C LEU A 41 8.12 -4.67 34.35
N GLY A 42 8.06 -3.34 34.45
CA GLY A 42 6.79 -2.59 34.42
C GLY A 42 5.83 -2.99 35.53
N LEU A 43 4.55 -3.13 35.18
CA LEU A 43 3.46 -3.49 36.08
C LEU A 43 3.65 -4.87 36.75
N CYS A 44 4.44 -5.75 36.12
CA CYS A 44 4.83 -7.01 36.72
C CYS A 44 5.73 -6.83 37.96
N ALA A 45 6.60 -5.82 37.96
CA ALA A 45 7.54 -5.57 39.05
C ALA A 45 6.84 -4.97 40.27
N SER A 46 5.79 -4.17 40.05
CA SER A 46 4.92 -3.62 41.09
C SER A 46 3.81 -4.59 41.53
N SER A 47 3.73 -5.79 40.93
CA SER A 47 2.66 -6.78 41.18
C SER A 47 1.24 -6.29 40.83
N GLN A 48 1.14 -5.30 39.95
CA GLN A 48 -0.14 -4.82 39.39
C GLN A 48 -0.64 -5.76 38.29
N ALA A 49 0.27 -6.34 37.50
CA ALA A 49 -0.06 -7.33 36.48
C ALA A 49 0.60 -8.69 36.76
N VAL A 50 -0.07 -9.78 36.35
CA VAL A 50 0.44 -11.16 36.52
C VAL A 50 1.34 -11.53 35.35
N CYS A 51 2.62 -11.76 35.66
CA CYS A 51 3.65 -12.07 34.68
C CYS A 51 4.35 -13.39 35.01
N ASN A 52 5.12 -13.90 34.07
CA ASN A 52 5.78 -15.19 34.23
C ASN A 52 7.07 -15.26 33.38
N ASN A 53 7.77 -16.39 33.37
CA ASN A 53 9.05 -16.45 32.65
C ASN A 53 8.94 -16.36 31.13
N LYS A 54 7.74 -16.46 30.54
CA LYS A 54 7.46 -16.19 29.12
C LYS A 54 7.15 -14.71 28.91
N LEU A 55 6.12 -14.19 29.58
CA LEU A 55 5.73 -12.77 29.58
C LEU A 55 6.41 -12.07 30.76
N ILE A 56 7.57 -11.46 30.50
CA ILE A 56 8.50 -11.00 31.54
C ILE A 56 8.32 -9.51 31.90
N GLY A 57 7.46 -8.80 31.18
CA GLY A 57 7.16 -7.38 31.40
C GLY A 57 5.85 -6.99 30.73
N ILE A 58 5.11 -6.09 31.37
CA ILE A 58 3.88 -5.46 30.87
C ILE A 58 3.95 -3.98 31.25
N TYR A 59 3.70 -3.11 30.28
CA TYR A 59 3.52 -1.68 30.48
C TYR A 59 2.19 -1.24 29.90
N ASP A 60 1.63 -0.19 30.49
CA ASP A 60 0.46 0.51 30.00
C ASP A 60 0.77 2.01 29.97
N PHE A 61 0.72 2.60 28.78
CA PHE A 61 0.97 4.03 28.56
C PHE A 61 -0.32 4.80 28.33
N THR A 62 -1.47 4.13 28.20
CA THR A 62 -2.73 4.78 27.89
C THR A 62 -3.33 5.43 29.14
N THR A 63 -4.26 6.37 28.96
CA THR A 63 -4.85 7.13 30.08
C THR A 63 -6.30 6.75 30.38
N GLY A 64 -6.90 5.85 29.58
CA GLY A 64 -8.31 5.50 29.60
C GLY A 64 -9.20 6.62 29.03
N GLU A 65 -10.34 6.27 28.42
CA GLU A 65 -11.40 7.25 28.20
C GLU A 65 -12.00 7.71 29.55
N GLY A 66 -11.95 9.02 29.83
CA GLY A 66 -12.72 9.66 30.90
C GLY A 66 -12.23 9.44 32.35
N ASP A 67 -10.92 9.41 32.59
CA ASP A 67 -10.29 9.21 33.91
C ASP A 67 -10.53 7.80 34.53
N ALA A 68 -10.77 6.78 33.70
CA ALA A 68 -10.72 5.39 34.14
C ALA A 68 -9.25 4.89 34.16
N GLU A 69 -8.83 4.30 35.29
CA GLU A 69 -7.47 3.80 35.51
C GLU A 69 -6.96 2.90 34.35
N PRO A 70 -5.65 2.91 34.04
CA PRO A 70 -5.01 1.95 33.15
C PRO A 70 -5.44 0.51 33.52
N ASN A 71 -5.83 -0.30 32.54
CA ASN A 71 -6.38 -1.65 32.81
C ASN A 71 -5.27 -2.70 33.02
N ASP A 72 -4.18 -2.27 33.65
CA ASP A 72 -2.97 -3.03 33.91
C ASP A 72 -2.35 -3.68 32.64
N GLY A 73 -2.50 -3.04 31.47
CA GLY A 73 -1.99 -3.54 30.19
C GLY A 73 -2.80 -4.68 29.56
N LEU A 74 -4.04 -4.86 30.02
CA LEU A 74 -4.98 -5.86 29.47
C LEU A 74 -5.40 -5.47 28.05
N ASP A 75 -5.39 -6.46 27.18
CA ASP A 75 -5.96 -6.37 25.83
C ASP A 75 -7.48 -6.53 25.90
N LEU A 76 -8.22 -5.51 25.49
CA LEU A 76 -9.68 -5.55 25.36
C LEU A 76 -10.13 -5.62 23.90
N ASP A 77 -9.21 -5.44 22.97
CA ASP A 77 -9.43 -5.43 21.52
C ASP A 77 -9.12 -6.80 20.90
N GLY A 78 -8.04 -7.43 21.36
CA GLY A 78 -7.57 -8.74 20.90
C GLY A 78 -6.40 -8.66 19.91
N HIS A 79 -6.21 -7.52 19.24
CA HIS A 79 -5.15 -7.33 18.25
C HIS A 79 -3.73 -7.55 18.84
N GLY A 80 -3.41 -6.95 19.99
CA GLY A 80 -2.11 -7.10 20.65
C GLY A 80 -1.80 -8.54 21.05
N SER A 81 -2.79 -9.28 21.56
CA SER A 81 -2.68 -10.71 21.87
C SER A 81 -2.44 -11.56 20.62
N HIS A 82 -3.10 -11.22 19.53
CA HIS A 82 -2.98 -11.90 18.23
C HIS A 82 -1.58 -11.71 17.64
N VAL A 83 -1.12 -10.46 17.61
CA VAL A 83 0.21 -10.06 17.15
C VAL A 83 1.30 -10.72 18.00
N ALA A 84 1.21 -10.63 19.33
CA ALA A 84 2.20 -11.20 20.24
C ALA A 84 2.27 -12.73 20.14
N SER A 85 1.13 -13.41 20.04
CA SER A 85 1.10 -14.87 19.91
C SER A 85 1.55 -15.35 18.52
N THR A 86 1.35 -14.56 17.47
CA THR A 86 1.93 -14.84 16.14
C THR A 86 3.46 -14.75 16.15
N ALA A 87 4.02 -13.74 16.81
CA ALA A 87 5.47 -13.58 16.87
C ALA A 87 6.12 -14.65 17.75
N VAL A 88 5.60 -14.84 18.97
CA VAL A 88 6.28 -15.63 20.00
C VAL A 88 5.38 -16.60 20.77
N GLY A 89 4.11 -16.79 20.44
CA GLY A 89 3.23 -17.70 21.17
C GLY A 89 3.79 -19.12 21.33
N ASN A 90 3.61 -19.71 22.50
CA ASN A 90 3.93 -21.11 22.75
C ASN A 90 3.12 -22.02 21.82
N PRO A 91 3.62 -23.24 21.52
CA PRO A 91 2.85 -24.21 20.78
C PRO A 91 1.62 -24.65 21.57
N ILE A 92 0.43 -24.58 20.96
CA ILE A 92 -0.84 -25.01 21.54
C ILE A 92 -1.62 -25.86 20.55
N SER A 93 -2.44 -26.78 21.07
CA SER A 93 -3.33 -27.60 20.24
C SER A 93 -4.72 -26.99 20.26
N VAL A 94 -5.29 -26.74 19.08
CA VAL A 94 -6.66 -26.23 18.89
C VAL A 94 -7.45 -27.19 18.01
N ASN A 95 -8.77 -27.16 18.15
CA ASN A 95 -9.68 -27.88 17.26
C ASN A 95 -10.36 -26.86 16.34
N LEU A 96 -10.12 -26.98 15.03
CA LEU A 96 -10.75 -26.15 14.01
C LEU A 96 -11.66 -27.03 13.16
N ASN A 97 -12.97 -26.81 13.26
CA ASN A 97 -13.98 -27.53 12.48
C ASN A 97 -13.82 -29.06 12.54
N GLY A 98 -13.52 -29.60 13.72
CA GLY A 98 -13.32 -31.04 13.97
C GLY A 98 -11.90 -31.55 13.71
N SER A 99 -10.98 -30.70 13.25
CA SER A 99 -9.59 -31.06 12.97
C SER A 99 -8.62 -30.48 14.01
N ALA A 100 -7.84 -31.35 14.66
CA ALA A 100 -6.78 -30.91 15.57
C ALA A 100 -5.64 -30.27 14.80
N ARG A 101 -5.26 -29.04 15.18
CA ARG A 101 -4.13 -28.28 14.62
C ARG A 101 -3.22 -27.79 15.74
N THR A 102 -1.93 -27.68 15.45
CA THR A 102 -0.97 -27.04 16.36
C THR A 102 -0.68 -25.63 15.89
N LEU A 103 -1.01 -24.65 16.72
CA LEU A 103 -0.60 -23.26 16.55
C LEU A 103 0.73 -23.05 17.27
N SER A 104 1.57 -22.18 16.74
CA SER A 104 2.82 -21.77 17.36
C SER A 104 3.18 -20.41 16.80
N GLY A 105 3.68 -19.51 17.65
CA GLY A 105 4.38 -18.34 17.16
C GLY A 105 5.64 -18.74 16.40
N VAL A 106 6.18 -17.83 15.59
CA VAL A 106 7.38 -18.08 14.79
C VAL A 106 8.60 -18.35 15.69
N ALA A 107 8.77 -17.60 16.78
CA ALA A 107 9.80 -17.80 17.80
C ALA A 107 9.22 -18.20 19.16
N PRO A 108 8.72 -19.45 19.30
CA PRO A 108 7.89 -19.83 20.46
C PRO A 108 8.65 -19.82 21.80
N ARG A 109 9.99 -19.84 21.78
CA ARG A 109 10.84 -19.83 22.98
C ARG A 109 11.50 -18.49 23.29
N ALA A 110 11.17 -17.43 22.55
CA ALA A 110 11.55 -16.06 22.91
C ALA A 110 10.73 -15.55 24.10
N ASN A 111 11.28 -14.63 24.89
CA ASN A 111 10.54 -13.94 25.95
C ASN A 111 9.78 -12.75 25.35
N LEU A 112 8.68 -12.38 26.00
CA LEU A 112 7.79 -11.30 25.57
C LEU A 112 7.79 -10.17 26.60
N ILE A 113 7.85 -8.92 26.12
CA ILE A 113 7.42 -7.74 26.87
C ILE A 113 6.35 -7.04 26.04
N THR A 114 5.23 -6.68 26.66
CA THR A 114 4.18 -5.92 25.99
C THR A 114 4.18 -4.47 26.47
N TYR A 115 3.92 -3.56 25.54
CA TYR A 115 3.81 -2.13 25.77
C TYR A 115 2.49 -1.68 25.20
N LYS A 116 1.46 -1.58 26.04
CA LYS A 116 0.16 -1.09 25.60
C LYS A 116 0.27 0.42 25.33
N ALA A 117 0.07 0.79 24.06
CA ALA A 117 0.16 2.18 23.59
C ALA A 117 -1.03 2.57 22.70
N CYS A 118 -2.03 1.68 22.64
CA CYS A 118 -3.29 1.88 21.96
C CYS A 118 -4.43 1.36 22.84
N GLU A 119 -5.57 2.05 22.84
CA GLU A 119 -6.78 1.57 23.54
C GLU A 119 -7.62 0.64 22.65
N GLY A 120 -7.66 0.94 21.35
CA GLY A 120 -8.05 0.05 20.25
C GLY A 120 -7.12 0.24 19.05
N VAL A 121 -7.29 -0.56 18.00
CA VAL A 121 -6.40 -0.51 16.80
C VAL A 121 -6.32 0.85 16.11
N SER A 122 -7.36 1.69 16.21
CA SER A 122 -7.41 3.05 15.65
C SER A 122 -7.07 4.14 16.67
N GLU A 123 -6.91 3.81 17.95
CA GLU A 123 -6.73 4.78 19.03
C GLU A 123 -5.34 4.69 19.64
N CYS A 124 -4.35 5.13 18.87
CA CYS A 124 -2.93 5.11 19.24
C CYS A 124 -2.36 6.53 19.29
N ARG A 125 -2.24 7.13 20.48
CA ARG A 125 -1.71 8.50 20.60
C ARG A 125 -0.19 8.53 20.44
N GLY A 126 0.32 9.48 19.65
CA GLY A 126 1.75 9.61 19.35
C GLY A 126 2.65 9.70 20.59
N VAL A 127 2.20 10.36 21.66
CA VAL A 127 2.96 10.43 22.93
C VAL A 127 3.14 9.06 23.59
N TRP A 128 2.10 8.22 23.60
CA TRP A 128 2.16 6.86 24.15
C TRP A 128 3.09 5.98 23.33
N LEU A 129 3.02 6.10 22.01
CA LEU A 129 3.84 5.33 21.08
C LEU A 129 5.33 5.64 21.23
N VAL A 130 5.68 6.93 21.35
CA VAL A 130 7.07 7.35 21.56
C VAL A 130 7.60 6.89 22.92
N ASP A 131 6.80 7.00 23.98
CA ASP A 131 7.19 6.52 25.31
C ASP A 131 7.38 4.99 25.33
N ALA A 132 6.48 4.25 24.68
CA ALA A 132 6.61 2.80 24.52
C ALA A 132 7.87 2.40 23.75
N LEU A 133 8.18 3.08 22.63
CA LEU A 133 9.40 2.85 21.85
C LEU A 133 10.67 3.11 22.68
N ASN A 134 10.73 4.25 23.36
CA ASN A 134 11.86 4.60 24.22
C ASN A 134 12.02 3.60 25.36
N ARG A 135 10.90 3.19 25.99
CA ARG A 135 10.91 2.20 27.06
C ARG A 135 11.39 0.84 26.55
N ALA A 136 10.94 0.41 25.38
CA ALA A 136 11.35 -0.86 24.79
C ALA A 136 12.87 -0.94 24.59
N VAL A 137 13.47 0.14 24.09
CA VAL A 137 14.94 0.25 23.96
C VAL A 137 15.62 0.23 25.32
N ALA A 138 15.09 0.96 26.32
CA ALA A 138 15.65 0.98 27.68
C ALA A 138 15.59 -0.39 28.38
N ASP A 139 14.53 -1.17 28.14
CA ASP A 139 14.39 -2.55 28.61
C ASP A 139 15.22 -3.55 27.80
N GLY A 140 15.93 -3.06 26.78
CA GLY A 140 16.89 -3.77 25.96
C GLY A 140 16.28 -4.86 25.10
N VAL A 141 15.03 -4.69 24.63
CA VAL A 141 14.42 -5.66 23.71
C VAL A 141 15.31 -5.85 22.47
N ASP A 142 15.28 -7.06 21.91
CA ASP A 142 16.10 -7.40 20.75
C ASP A 142 15.37 -7.10 19.42
N VAL A 143 14.04 -7.26 19.44
CA VAL A 143 13.15 -7.02 18.31
C VAL A 143 11.93 -6.27 18.82
N ILE A 144 11.49 -5.25 18.10
CA ILE A 144 10.21 -4.57 18.30
C ILE A 144 9.31 -4.96 17.12
N ASN A 145 8.12 -5.47 17.42
CA ASN A 145 7.01 -5.49 16.48
C ASN A 145 6.14 -4.25 16.70
N TYR A 146 5.81 -3.55 15.62
CA TYR A 146 4.97 -2.37 15.60
C TYR A 146 3.93 -2.51 14.49
N SER A 147 2.73 -2.98 14.84
CA SER A 147 1.64 -3.24 13.89
C SER A 147 0.66 -2.07 13.84
N ILE A 148 1.19 -0.85 13.78
CA ILE A 148 0.48 0.43 13.86
C ILE A 148 1.00 1.31 12.73
N GLY A 149 0.13 2.12 12.13
CA GLY A 149 0.51 3.09 11.11
C GLY A 149 -0.56 4.15 10.91
N GLY A 150 -0.21 5.17 10.14
CA GLY A 150 -1.10 6.22 9.66
C GLY A 150 -0.50 6.89 8.43
N ASP A 151 -0.99 8.05 8.06
CA ASP A 151 -0.62 8.71 6.80
C ASP A 151 0.89 8.82 6.62
N ALA A 152 1.32 8.76 5.37
CA ALA A 152 2.73 8.90 5.04
C ALA A 152 3.26 10.27 5.53
N ARG A 153 4.24 10.24 6.43
CA ARG A 153 4.90 11.41 7.02
C ARG A 153 6.40 11.28 6.86
N SER A 154 7.11 12.40 6.90
CA SER A 154 8.57 12.37 6.80
C SER A 154 9.20 11.59 7.97
N PRO A 155 10.01 10.55 7.69
CA PRO A 155 10.70 9.79 8.73
C PRO A 155 11.66 10.62 9.59
N TRP A 156 12.15 11.76 9.08
CA TRP A 156 13.10 12.60 9.81
C TRP A 156 12.44 13.54 10.83
N THR A 157 11.14 13.79 10.70
CA THR A 157 10.40 14.70 11.59
C THR A 157 9.33 13.99 12.41
N SER A 158 8.79 12.86 11.94
CA SER A 158 7.83 12.07 12.71
C SER A 158 8.48 11.49 13.97
N ALA A 159 7.87 11.73 15.13
CA ALA A 159 8.48 11.42 16.43
C ALA A 159 8.69 9.91 16.65
N ASP A 160 7.72 9.10 16.24
CA ASP A 160 7.78 7.64 16.28
C ASP A 160 8.87 7.10 15.34
N ALA A 161 8.95 7.59 14.10
CA ALA A 161 9.99 7.22 13.15
C ALA A 161 11.39 7.59 13.68
N VAL A 162 11.56 8.77 14.26
CA VAL A 162 12.83 9.18 14.90
C VAL A 162 13.19 8.29 16.09
N ALA A 163 12.22 7.92 16.92
CA ALA A 163 12.44 6.97 18.02
C ALA A 163 12.86 5.59 17.50
N MET A 164 12.25 5.11 16.41
CA MET A 164 12.64 3.86 15.74
C MET A 164 14.05 3.92 15.13
N ARG A 165 14.50 5.08 14.64
CA ARG A 165 15.90 5.27 14.21
C ARG A 165 16.85 5.06 15.38
N ASN A 166 16.56 5.66 16.53
CA ASN A 166 17.37 5.51 17.73
C ASN A 166 17.39 4.06 18.21
N ALA A 167 16.24 3.35 18.14
CA ALA A 167 16.17 1.91 18.44
C ALA A 167 17.06 1.10 17.49
N ARG A 168 17.03 1.41 16.19
CA ARG A 168 17.87 0.77 15.18
C ARG A 168 19.35 0.98 15.46
N GLU A 169 19.75 2.21 15.76
CA GLU A 169 21.13 2.57 16.09
C GLU A 169 21.61 1.92 17.41
N ALA A 170 20.69 1.68 18.36
CA ALA A 170 20.94 0.89 19.56
C ALA A 170 21.07 -0.63 19.30
N GLY A 171 20.81 -1.08 18.07
CA GLY A 171 20.94 -2.47 17.66
C GLY A 171 19.67 -3.31 17.78
N VAL A 172 18.50 -2.68 17.93
CA VAL A 172 17.19 -3.33 17.94
C VAL A 172 16.69 -3.52 16.50
N VAL A 173 16.09 -4.68 16.20
CA VAL A 173 15.37 -4.87 14.94
C VAL A 173 13.95 -4.32 15.10
N VAL A 174 13.57 -3.31 14.33
CA VAL A 174 12.22 -2.74 14.35
C VAL A 174 11.47 -3.20 13.11
N VAL A 175 10.36 -3.91 13.32
CA VAL A 175 9.50 -4.44 12.25
C VAL A 175 8.17 -3.67 12.27
N VAL A 176 7.76 -3.17 11.11
CA VAL A 176 6.58 -2.35 10.94
C VAL A 176 5.67 -2.94 9.86
N ALA A 177 4.35 -2.87 10.08
CA ALA A 177 3.36 -3.22 9.06
C ALA A 177 3.42 -2.24 7.86
N ALA A 178 3.14 -2.70 6.64
CA ALA A 178 3.19 -1.82 5.47
C ALA A 178 2.00 -0.85 5.33
N GLY A 179 0.92 -1.05 6.10
CA GLY A 179 -0.36 -0.37 5.88
C GLY A 179 -1.36 -1.24 5.12
N ASN A 180 -2.64 -0.90 5.22
CA ASN A 180 -3.74 -1.68 4.64
C ASN A 180 -4.51 -0.90 3.54
N ASP A 181 -3.89 0.14 2.97
CA ASP A 181 -4.51 1.07 2.01
C ASP A 181 -4.13 0.76 0.56
N GLY A 182 -3.60 -0.45 0.32
CA GLY A 182 -3.37 -0.96 -1.03
C GLY A 182 -4.68 -1.24 -1.78
N PRO A 183 -4.63 -1.52 -3.10
CA PRO A 183 -3.44 -1.85 -3.89
C PRO A 183 -2.86 -0.66 -4.67
N GLY A 184 -3.35 0.56 -4.43
CA GLY A 184 -2.85 1.76 -5.08
C GLY A 184 -1.35 1.96 -4.89
N ALA A 185 -0.67 2.57 -5.85
CA ALA A 185 0.74 2.93 -5.71
C ALA A 185 0.93 3.94 -4.58
N ALA A 186 2.10 3.91 -3.92
CA ALA A 186 2.46 4.83 -2.83
C ALA A 186 1.52 4.82 -1.61
N SER A 187 0.89 3.67 -1.33
CA SER A 187 -0.03 3.42 -0.21
C SER A 187 0.65 2.88 1.06
N ILE A 188 1.97 3.02 1.19
CA ILE A 188 2.68 2.60 2.40
C ILE A 188 2.53 3.66 3.48
N THR A 189 2.13 3.22 4.67
CA THR A 189 1.89 4.12 5.81
C THR A 189 3.18 4.49 6.56
N SER A 190 3.13 5.59 7.29
CA SER A 190 4.13 5.93 8.30
C SER A 190 3.87 5.13 9.58
N PRO A 191 4.90 4.67 10.31
CA PRO A 191 6.33 4.84 10.06
C PRO A 191 6.94 3.77 9.15
N GLY A 192 6.14 2.93 8.49
CA GLY A 192 6.58 1.89 7.55
C GLY A 192 7.38 2.42 6.35
N ASN A 193 7.20 3.69 5.98
CA ASN A 193 8.00 4.38 4.97
C ASN A 193 9.46 4.70 5.39
N SER A 194 9.83 4.43 6.65
CA SER A 194 11.15 4.78 7.20
C SER A 194 12.31 3.89 6.69
N PRO A 195 13.50 4.44 6.33
CA PRO A 195 14.64 3.66 5.85
C PRO A 195 15.30 2.73 6.88
N TRP A 196 15.02 2.90 8.17
CA TRP A 196 15.69 2.19 9.29
C TRP A 196 14.85 1.07 9.91
N VAL A 197 13.62 0.86 9.43
CA VAL A 197 12.74 -0.24 9.83
C VAL A 197 12.64 -1.29 8.72
N ILE A 198 12.27 -2.52 9.06
CA ILE A 198 11.86 -3.53 8.07
C ILE A 198 10.33 -3.53 7.95
N THR A 199 9.83 -3.25 6.76
CA THR A 199 8.41 -3.09 6.47
C THR A 199 7.84 -4.34 5.83
N ALA A 200 6.77 -4.89 6.41
CA ALA A 200 6.19 -6.16 6.02
C ALA A 200 4.88 -5.99 5.24
N ALA A 201 4.89 -6.42 3.97
CA ALA A 201 3.68 -6.61 3.16
C ALA A 201 2.98 -7.93 3.50
N ALA A 202 1.67 -7.98 3.24
CA ALA A 202 0.81 -9.12 3.54
C ALA A 202 0.53 -9.96 2.28
N ALA A 203 0.76 -11.27 2.40
CA ALA A 203 0.34 -12.25 1.42
C ALA A 203 -0.47 -13.39 2.05
N THR A 204 -1.18 -14.12 1.20
CA THR A 204 -1.83 -15.38 1.54
C THR A 204 -0.81 -16.49 1.79
N HIS A 205 -1.28 -17.58 2.37
CA HIS A 205 -0.50 -18.79 2.64
C HIS A 205 -1.24 -20.03 2.14
N THR A 206 -0.62 -21.21 2.28
CA THR A 206 -1.17 -22.45 1.73
C THR A 206 -2.50 -22.87 2.34
N ARG A 207 -2.87 -22.37 3.52
CA ARG A 207 -4.16 -22.68 4.13
C ARG A 207 -5.23 -21.73 3.58
N VAL A 208 -6.30 -22.29 3.03
CA VAL A 208 -7.51 -21.55 2.69
C VAL A 208 -8.61 -21.99 3.64
N GLU A 209 -9.24 -21.03 4.31
CA GLU A 209 -10.49 -21.25 4.99
C GLU A 209 -11.62 -20.83 4.06
N GLY A 210 -12.38 -21.81 3.58
CA GLY A 210 -13.33 -21.56 2.53
C GLY A 210 -14.47 -22.53 2.48
N ASN A 211 -15.44 -22.22 1.64
CA ASN A 211 -16.62 -23.01 1.45
C ASN A 211 -16.96 -23.14 -0.05
N ARG A 212 -17.84 -24.10 -0.34
CA ARG A 212 -18.37 -24.33 -1.69
C ARG A 212 -19.73 -23.67 -1.83
N LEU A 213 -19.89 -22.93 -2.90
CA LEU A 213 -21.17 -22.50 -3.43
C LEU A 213 -21.58 -23.46 -4.55
N THR A 214 -22.55 -24.33 -4.27
CA THR A 214 -23.11 -25.24 -5.26
C THR A 214 -24.29 -24.57 -5.95
N LEU A 215 -24.25 -24.49 -7.27
CA LEU A 215 -25.20 -23.77 -8.12
C LEU A 215 -26.07 -24.75 -8.90
N SER A 216 -27.36 -24.44 -9.01
CA SER A 216 -28.33 -25.22 -9.79
C SER A 216 -29.50 -24.36 -10.26
N GLY A 217 -30.38 -24.93 -11.08
CA GLY A 217 -31.51 -24.22 -11.67
C GLY A 217 -31.08 -23.24 -12.78
N GLY A 218 -31.88 -22.19 -12.98
CA GLY A 218 -31.69 -21.23 -14.06
C GLY A 218 -32.02 -21.78 -15.45
N ASN A 219 -31.95 -20.89 -16.45
CA ASN A 219 -32.25 -21.22 -17.85
C ASN A 219 -31.04 -21.77 -18.61
N THR A 220 -29.82 -21.57 -18.09
CA THR A 220 -28.57 -22.01 -18.68
C THR A 220 -27.74 -22.80 -17.67
N PRO A 221 -26.83 -23.69 -18.12
CA PRO A 221 -25.96 -24.44 -17.21
C PRO A 221 -25.13 -23.50 -16.32
N PRO A 222 -24.97 -23.80 -15.02
CA PRO A 222 -24.17 -22.99 -14.11
C PRO A 222 -22.67 -23.02 -14.46
N PRO A 223 -21.92 -21.96 -14.11
CA PRO A 223 -20.49 -21.87 -14.40
C PRO A 223 -19.69 -22.92 -13.64
N ASP A 224 -18.48 -23.21 -14.13
CA ASP A 224 -17.49 -24.08 -13.48
C ASP A 224 -18.05 -25.44 -13.03
N GLY A 225 -18.99 -26.00 -13.81
CA GLY A 225 -19.62 -27.29 -13.51
C GLY A 225 -20.60 -27.25 -12.34
N GLY A 226 -21.09 -26.07 -11.96
CA GLY A 226 -22.05 -25.88 -10.87
C GLY A 226 -21.43 -25.70 -9.49
N VAL A 227 -20.13 -25.45 -9.38
CA VAL A 227 -19.47 -25.20 -8.09
C VAL A 227 -18.50 -24.04 -8.20
N LEU A 228 -18.66 -23.06 -7.31
CA LEU A 228 -17.67 -22.02 -7.06
C LEU A 228 -17.07 -22.19 -5.66
N PHE A 229 -15.83 -21.75 -5.49
CA PHE A 229 -15.11 -21.77 -4.22
C PHE A 229 -14.88 -20.33 -3.76
N GLY A 230 -15.09 -20.09 -2.48
CA GLY A 230 -14.84 -18.80 -1.84
C GLY A 230 -14.36 -18.96 -0.41
N ALA A 231 -14.17 -17.84 0.28
CA ALA A 231 -13.71 -17.77 1.67
C ALA A 231 -14.85 -17.45 2.63
N SER A 232 -14.88 -18.07 3.81
CA SER A 232 -15.89 -17.81 4.85
C SER A 232 -15.56 -18.59 6.13
N GLN A 233 -15.98 -18.08 7.29
CA GLN A 233 -15.95 -18.80 8.58
C GLN A 233 -17.34 -19.31 9.03
N THR A 234 -18.35 -19.29 8.15
CA THR A 234 -19.73 -19.59 8.54
C THR A 234 -20.10 -21.07 8.49
N THR A 235 -21.20 -21.42 9.16
CA THR A 235 -21.86 -22.73 9.02
C THR A 235 -22.53 -22.89 7.64
N ALA A 236 -22.98 -24.11 7.35
CA ALA A 236 -23.69 -24.39 6.11
C ALA A 236 -25.07 -23.73 6.09
N ALA A 237 -25.55 -23.37 4.89
CA ALA A 237 -26.96 -23.12 4.68
C ALA A 237 -27.79 -24.38 4.98
N THR A 238 -29.05 -24.22 5.37
CA THR A 238 -29.94 -25.34 5.72
C THR A 238 -30.49 -26.06 4.49
N GLU A 239 -30.62 -25.35 3.36
CA GLU A 239 -31.20 -25.85 2.13
C GLU A 239 -30.71 -25.07 0.91
N PHE A 240 -31.16 -25.46 -0.29
CA PHE A 240 -30.96 -24.66 -1.49
C PHE A 240 -31.89 -23.43 -1.45
N LEU A 241 -31.30 -22.26 -1.65
CA LEU A 241 -31.98 -20.98 -1.56
C LEU A 241 -32.00 -20.30 -2.93
N LEU A 242 -33.07 -19.57 -3.24
CA LEU A 242 -33.16 -18.76 -4.45
C LEU A 242 -32.20 -17.57 -4.35
N PHE A 243 -31.48 -17.29 -5.44
CA PHE A 243 -30.71 -16.06 -5.55
C PHE A 243 -31.62 -14.85 -5.68
N ASP A 244 -31.16 -13.75 -5.09
CA ASP A 244 -31.70 -12.42 -5.29
C ASP A 244 -30.55 -11.42 -5.42
N ARG A 245 -30.80 -10.36 -6.17
CA ARG A 245 -29.89 -9.23 -6.31
C ARG A 245 -30.74 -7.97 -6.24
N ASP A 246 -30.49 -7.14 -5.24
CA ASP A 246 -31.11 -5.83 -5.19
C ASP A 246 -30.28 -4.85 -6.05
N PRO A 247 -30.77 -4.42 -7.22
CA PRO A 247 -30.04 -3.50 -8.07
C PRO A 247 -29.89 -2.11 -7.45
N ASN A 248 -30.74 -1.75 -6.48
CA ASN A 248 -30.69 -0.43 -5.83
C ASN A 248 -29.67 -0.39 -4.69
N HIS A 249 -29.30 -1.56 -4.15
CA HIS A 249 -28.34 -1.68 -3.05
C HIS A 249 -27.32 -2.79 -3.35
N PRO A 250 -26.53 -2.65 -4.43
CA PRO A 250 -25.61 -3.70 -4.85
C PRO A 250 -24.51 -3.98 -3.82
N LEU A 251 -24.19 -3.01 -2.95
CA LEU A 251 -23.22 -3.15 -1.86
C LEU A 251 -23.83 -3.71 -0.56
N CYS A 252 -25.15 -3.85 -0.47
CA CYS A 252 -25.86 -4.23 0.77
C CYS A 252 -25.56 -3.30 1.98
N GLY A 253 -25.25 -2.04 1.69
CA GLY A 253 -25.12 -0.97 2.68
C GLY A 253 -25.36 0.40 2.03
N VAL A 254 -25.60 1.40 2.85
CA VAL A 254 -25.78 2.83 2.52
C VAL A 254 -25.27 3.70 3.66
N GLY A 255 -25.09 5.00 3.41
CA GLY A 255 -24.63 5.97 4.41
C GLY A 255 -23.15 5.81 4.73
N ASP A 256 -22.63 6.65 5.61
CA ASP A 256 -21.17 6.77 5.78
C ASP A 256 -20.63 5.78 6.82
N GLY A 257 -19.34 5.48 6.69
CA GLY A 257 -18.60 4.65 7.62
C GLY A 257 -18.77 3.13 7.43
N LEU A 258 -18.06 2.38 8.27
CA LEU A 258 -17.93 0.93 8.13
C LEU A 258 -19.18 0.14 8.55
N GLY A 259 -20.14 0.76 9.24
CA GLY A 259 -21.30 0.08 9.80
C GLY A 259 -20.95 -0.82 11.00
N LEU A 260 -19.96 -0.41 11.77
CA LEU A 260 -19.47 -1.10 12.96
C LEU A 260 -19.53 -0.15 14.17
N ASP A 261 -19.85 -0.69 15.33
CA ASP A 261 -19.68 0.02 16.60
C ASP A 261 -18.19 0.15 16.98
N ALA A 262 -17.90 0.89 18.05
CA ALA A 262 -16.54 1.06 18.57
C ALA A 262 -15.87 -0.27 18.98
N ALA A 263 -16.65 -1.33 19.17
CA ALA A 263 -16.16 -2.68 19.45
C ALA A 263 -16.03 -3.54 18.17
N GLY A 264 -16.15 -2.94 16.99
CA GLY A 264 -16.01 -3.60 15.70
C GLY A 264 -17.20 -4.51 15.31
N ASN A 265 -18.34 -4.43 16.00
CA ASN A 265 -19.52 -5.25 15.71
C ASN A 265 -20.50 -4.53 14.79
N PRO A 266 -21.20 -5.24 13.87
CA PRO A 266 -22.25 -4.64 13.07
C PRO A 266 -23.35 -3.99 13.90
N ASP A 267 -23.44 -2.66 13.86
CA ASP A 267 -24.45 -1.88 14.58
C ASP A 267 -25.77 -1.76 13.77
N GLY A 268 -25.67 -1.92 12.45
CA GLY A 268 -26.76 -1.77 11.49
C GLY A 268 -26.99 -0.34 11.03
N SER A 269 -26.07 0.60 11.31
CA SER A 269 -26.13 1.99 10.84
C SER A 269 -26.12 2.09 9.32
N THR A 270 -25.40 1.19 8.65
CA THR A 270 -25.34 1.12 7.19
C THR A 270 -26.46 0.27 6.56
N ASN A 271 -27.47 -0.16 7.31
CA ASN A 271 -28.53 -1.04 6.79
C ASN A 271 -29.40 -0.31 5.76
N PRO A 272 -29.45 -0.76 4.48
CA PRO A 272 -30.27 -0.10 3.46
C PRO A 272 -31.76 -0.38 3.57
N TRP A 273 -32.16 -1.34 4.42
CA TRP A 273 -33.55 -1.74 4.58
C TRP A 273 -34.07 -1.56 6.02
N PRO A 274 -33.94 -0.36 6.63
CA PRO A 274 -34.28 -0.17 8.05
C PRO A 274 -35.78 -0.32 8.33
N THR A 275 -36.63 -0.10 7.31
CA THR A 275 -38.10 -0.18 7.40
C THR A 275 -38.69 -1.43 6.75
N GLU A 276 -37.85 -2.30 6.15
CA GLU A 276 -38.29 -3.52 5.45
C GLU A 276 -37.64 -4.80 6.03
N PRO A 277 -37.81 -5.13 7.32
CA PRO A 277 -37.11 -6.26 7.96
C PRO A 277 -37.49 -7.65 7.41
N ASN A 278 -38.51 -7.73 6.56
CA ASN A 278 -38.97 -8.96 5.92
C ASN A 278 -38.87 -8.89 4.38
N ARG A 279 -38.05 -7.98 3.84
CA ARG A 279 -37.90 -7.79 2.38
C ARG A 279 -37.62 -9.11 1.65
N PHE A 280 -36.78 -9.94 2.24
CA PHE A 280 -36.37 -11.23 1.67
C PHE A 280 -37.04 -12.44 2.34
N ALA A 281 -38.25 -12.25 2.90
CA ALA A 281 -39.01 -13.31 3.55
C ALA A 281 -39.18 -14.54 2.63
N GLY A 282 -38.97 -15.73 3.20
CA GLY A 282 -38.94 -17.00 2.46
C GLY A 282 -37.54 -17.52 2.14
N GLY A 283 -36.48 -16.78 2.51
CA GLY A 283 -35.09 -17.23 2.49
C GLY A 283 -34.44 -17.09 1.12
N ARG A 284 -33.59 -16.08 0.97
CA ARG A 284 -32.83 -15.79 -0.25
C ARG A 284 -31.33 -15.80 0.01
N ILE A 285 -30.56 -16.08 -1.05
CA ILE A 285 -29.14 -15.74 -1.14
C ILE A 285 -29.04 -14.36 -1.77
N ILE A 286 -28.52 -13.38 -1.02
CA ILE A 286 -28.32 -12.03 -1.55
C ILE A 286 -26.90 -11.90 -2.11
N THR A 287 -26.80 -11.46 -3.35
CA THR A 287 -25.49 -11.11 -3.94
C THR A 287 -25.15 -9.66 -3.60
N CYS A 288 -24.06 -9.49 -2.87
CA CYS A 288 -23.52 -8.18 -2.48
C CYS A 288 -22.15 -8.01 -3.15
N LEU A 289 -21.84 -6.81 -3.62
CA LEU A 289 -20.50 -6.45 -4.04
C LEU A 289 -19.71 -5.95 -2.82
N ARG A 290 -18.40 -6.19 -2.85
CA ARG A 290 -17.46 -5.57 -1.93
C ARG A 290 -17.42 -4.05 -2.17
N GLY A 291 -17.13 -3.29 -1.13
CA GLY A 291 -17.03 -1.82 -1.14
C GLY A 291 -16.63 -1.33 0.25
N THR A 292 -16.90 -0.05 0.52
CA THR A 292 -16.47 0.71 1.71
C THR A 292 -17.01 0.16 3.03
N HIS A 293 -18.30 -0.19 3.12
CA HIS A 293 -18.83 -0.78 4.38
C HIS A 293 -18.19 -2.12 4.72
N ALA A 294 -18.04 -2.40 6.01
CA ALA A 294 -17.46 -3.64 6.50
C ALA A 294 -18.17 -4.88 5.94
N ARG A 295 -17.38 -5.86 5.49
CA ARG A 295 -17.87 -7.12 4.90
C ARG A 295 -18.82 -7.86 5.86
N ILE A 296 -18.54 -7.81 7.17
CA ILE A 296 -19.42 -8.38 8.21
C ILE A 296 -20.72 -7.58 8.37
N ALA A 297 -20.69 -6.24 8.29
CA ALA A 297 -21.87 -5.39 8.37
C ALA A 297 -22.85 -5.67 7.23
N LYS A 298 -22.34 -5.86 5.99
CA LYS A 298 -23.17 -6.24 4.83
C LYS A 298 -23.97 -7.52 5.07
N SER A 299 -23.35 -8.54 5.66
CA SER A 299 -24.04 -9.79 5.98
C SER A 299 -25.09 -9.62 7.08
N ASP A 300 -24.86 -8.70 8.01
CA ASP A 300 -25.81 -8.38 9.07
C ASP A 300 -27.00 -7.58 8.54
N ASN A 301 -26.78 -6.66 7.60
CA ASN A 301 -27.84 -5.93 6.90
C ASN A 301 -28.76 -6.89 6.15
N VAL A 302 -28.18 -7.86 5.42
CA VAL A 302 -28.94 -8.92 4.76
C VAL A 302 -29.77 -9.73 5.76
N ARG A 303 -29.18 -10.10 6.90
CA ARG A 303 -29.88 -10.81 7.99
C ARG A 303 -31.06 -9.99 8.52
N ARG A 304 -30.87 -8.69 8.77
CA ARG A 304 -31.91 -7.77 9.29
C ARG A 304 -33.07 -7.59 8.32
N ALA A 305 -32.83 -7.70 7.01
CA ALA A 305 -33.86 -7.67 5.96
C ALA A 305 -34.54 -9.03 5.68
N GLY A 306 -34.20 -10.07 6.45
CA GLY A 306 -34.77 -11.42 6.34
C GLY A 306 -34.08 -12.35 5.35
N GLY A 307 -32.89 -11.99 4.85
CA GLY A 307 -32.07 -12.86 4.00
C GLY A 307 -31.48 -14.04 4.78
N SER A 308 -31.26 -15.17 4.11
CA SER A 308 -30.79 -16.41 4.74
C SER A 308 -29.35 -16.78 4.40
N ALA A 309 -28.79 -16.17 3.36
CA ALA A 309 -27.40 -16.33 2.98
C ALA A 309 -26.92 -15.13 2.16
N MET A 310 -25.59 -14.98 2.05
CA MET A 310 -24.97 -13.93 1.25
C MET A 310 -23.85 -14.50 0.35
N VAL A 311 -23.72 -13.95 -0.85
CA VAL A 311 -22.50 -14.08 -1.65
C VAL A 311 -21.89 -12.70 -1.78
N LEU A 312 -20.71 -12.51 -1.18
CA LEU A 312 -19.93 -11.29 -1.34
C LEU A 312 -18.99 -11.44 -2.53
N ILE A 313 -18.96 -10.47 -3.43
CA ILE A 313 -18.19 -10.52 -4.67
C ILE A 313 -17.18 -9.37 -4.68
N ASN A 314 -15.88 -9.68 -4.82
CA ASN A 314 -14.85 -8.66 -5.04
C ASN A 314 -15.13 -7.83 -6.28
N GLN A 315 -14.66 -6.57 -6.27
CA GLN A 315 -14.56 -5.76 -7.46
C GLN A 315 -13.23 -6.03 -8.19
N ALA A 316 -13.02 -5.36 -9.32
CA ALA A 316 -11.83 -5.55 -10.14
C ALA A 316 -10.54 -5.22 -9.37
N ALA A 317 -10.58 -4.18 -8.52
CA ALA A 317 -9.46 -3.72 -7.72
C ALA A 317 -8.92 -4.81 -6.77
N GLU A 318 -9.80 -5.64 -6.19
CA GLU A 318 -9.34 -6.65 -5.23
C GLU A 318 -9.08 -8.02 -5.85
N GLY A 319 -9.44 -8.22 -7.13
CA GLY A 319 -9.07 -9.41 -7.89
C GLY A 319 -9.39 -10.73 -7.18
N ALA A 320 -8.37 -11.54 -6.94
CA ALA A 320 -8.44 -12.84 -6.27
C ALA A 320 -8.33 -12.76 -4.73
N SER A 321 -8.09 -11.58 -4.15
CA SER A 321 -7.90 -11.37 -2.72
C SER A 321 -9.21 -11.52 -1.93
N ILE A 322 -9.52 -12.73 -1.49
CA ILE A 322 -10.68 -13.06 -0.65
C ILE A 322 -10.28 -13.24 0.82
N VAL A 323 -11.19 -12.93 1.74
CA VAL A 323 -10.97 -13.03 3.19
C VAL A 323 -12.08 -13.87 3.82
N ALA A 324 -11.70 -14.82 4.67
CA ALA A 324 -12.67 -15.60 5.43
C ALA A 324 -13.10 -14.80 6.66
N ASP A 325 -14.24 -14.11 6.60
CA ASP A 325 -14.80 -13.37 7.74
C ASP A 325 -15.88 -14.17 8.49
N PRO A 326 -16.10 -13.88 9.79
CA PRO A 326 -17.18 -14.44 10.59
C PRO A 326 -18.50 -13.71 10.33
N HIS A 327 -19.11 -13.92 9.17
CA HIS A 327 -20.38 -13.29 8.80
C HIS A 327 -21.58 -13.74 9.67
N SER A 328 -22.59 -12.87 9.81
CA SER A 328 -23.79 -13.11 10.64
C SER A 328 -24.74 -14.19 10.10
N ILE A 329 -24.57 -14.59 8.84
CA ILE A 329 -25.37 -15.62 8.13
C ILE A 329 -24.46 -16.43 7.21
N PRO A 330 -24.85 -17.66 6.79
CA PRO A 330 -24.09 -18.44 5.81
C PRO A 330 -23.66 -17.60 4.62
N SER A 331 -22.35 -17.46 4.43
CA SER A 331 -21.79 -16.54 3.45
C SER A 331 -20.62 -17.16 2.69
N THR A 332 -20.30 -16.62 1.50
CA THR A 332 -19.04 -16.90 0.80
C THR A 332 -18.52 -15.63 0.14
N HIS A 333 -17.21 -15.41 0.24
CA HIS A 333 -16.51 -14.33 -0.44
C HIS A 333 -15.82 -14.86 -1.69
N LEU A 334 -16.29 -14.41 -2.86
CA LEU A 334 -15.77 -14.81 -4.17
C LEU A 334 -14.79 -13.77 -4.71
N SER A 335 -13.80 -14.25 -5.45
CA SER A 335 -12.93 -13.42 -6.30
C SER A 335 -13.74 -12.69 -7.37
N PHE A 336 -13.15 -11.63 -7.94
CA PHE A 336 -13.76 -10.91 -9.05
C PHE A 336 -14.10 -11.85 -10.21
N ALA A 337 -13.15 -12.70 -10.62
CA ALA A 337 -13.35 -13.63 -11.74
C ALA A 337 -14.50 -14.62 -11.50
N SER A 338 -14.56 -15.24 -10.32
CA SER A 338 -15.65 -16.17 -9.97
C SER A 338 -16.99 -15.46 -9.80
N GLY A 339 -16.97 -14.26 -9.22
CA GLY A 339 -18.15 -13.41 -9.09
C GLY A 339 -18.73 -12.97 -10.42
N GLN A 340 -17.90 -12.57 -11.39
CA GLN A 340 -18.35 -12.21 -12.73
C GLN A 340 -19.02 -13.38 -13.44
N LYS A 341 -18.47 -14.61 -13.32
CA LYS A 341 -19.13 -15.82 -13.84
C LYS A 341 -20.50 -16.05 -13.21
N LEU A 342 -20.62 -15.86 -11.89
CA LEU A 342 -21.89 -15.97 -11.17
C LEU A 342 -22.89 -14.93 -11.67
N LEU A 343 -22.51 -13.66 -11.73
CA LEU A 343 -23.37 -12.56 -12.16
C LEU A 343 -23.83 -12.72 -13.61
N GLN A 344 -22.95 -13.17 -14.51
CA GLN A 344 -23.30 -13.48 -15.90
C GLN A 344 -24.34 -14.59 -16.00
N TRP A 345 -24.21 -15.64 -15.18
CA TRP A 345 -25.18 -16.74 -15.16
C TRP A 345 -26.53 -16.30 -14.58
N LEU A 346 -26.54 -15.52 -13.50
CA LEU A 346 -27.76 -14.96 -12.90
C LEU A 346 -28.53 -14.05 -13.86
N ALA A 347 -27.83 -13.38 -14.78
CA ALA A 347 -28.46 -12.53 -15.80
C ALA A 347 -29.22 -13.32 -16.89
N THR A 348 -29.09 -14.65 -16.95
CA THR A 348 -29.70 -15.48 -18.01
C THR A 348 -31.18 -15.85 -17.76
N GLY A 349 -31.74 -15.49 -16.60
CA GLY A 349 -33.13 -15.75 -16.30
C GLY A 349 -33.48 -15.74 -14.81
N SER A 350 -34.40 -16.62 -14.43
CA SER A 350 -34.93 -16.76 -13.08
C SER A 350 -34.82 -18.20 -12.57
N GLY A 351 -35.10 -18.43 -11.30
CA GLY A 351 -35.07 -19.79 -10.72
C GLY A 351 -33.66 -20.32 -10.48
N HIS A 352 -32.68 -19.41 -10.38
CA HIS A 352 -31.32 -19.72 -9.96
C HIS A 352 -31.30 -20.01 -8.46
N ILE A 353 -30.78 -21.17 -8.08
CA ILE A 353 -30.67 -21.60 -6.68
C ILE A 353 -29.22 -21.93 -6.33
N GLY A 354 -28.87 -21.75 -5.06
CA GLY A 354 -27.54 -22.04 -4.53
C GLY A 354 -27.58 -22.73 -3.17
N PHE A 355 -26.52 -23.44 -2.84
CA PHE A 355 -26.29 -24.00 -1.51
C PHE A 355 -24.86 -23.69 -1.06
N LEU A 356 -24.73 -23.11 0.13
CA LEU A 356 -23.43 -22.82 0.76
C LEU A 356 -23.08 -23.93 1.75
N SER A 357 -21.93 -24.58 1.54
CA SER A 357 -21.40 -25.51 2.54
C SER A 357 -20.88 -24.76 3.76
N ALA A 358 -20.67 -25.50 4.86
CA ALA A 358 -19.90 -25.00 5.99
C ALA A 358 -18.46 -24.70 5.55
N ALA A 359 -17.81 -23.79 6.26
CA ALA A 359 -16.39 -23.52 6.15
C ALA A 359 -15.57 -24.81 6.37
N ALA A 360 -14.56 -25.00 5.54
CA ALA A 360 -13.59 -26.06 5.63
C ALA A 360 -12.19 -25.47 5.45
N ILE A 361 -11.23 -26.05 6.16
CA ILE A 361 -9.82 -25.71 5.99
C ILE A 361 -9.23 -26.62 4.93
N ILE A 362 -8.73 -26.03 3.85
CA ILE A 362 -8.11 -26.73 2.73
C ILE A 362 -6.65 -26.27 2.64
N ASP A 363 -5.73 -27.23 2.60
CA ASP A 363 -4.32 -26.96 2.34
C ASP A 363 -4.08 -27.00 0.82
N SER A 364 -3.84 -25.83 0.21
CA SER A 364 -3.58 -25.62 -1.21
C SER A 364 -2.26 -24.85 -1.41
N PRO A 365 -1.19 -25.51 -1.91
CA PRO A 365 0.07 -24.84 -2.20
C PRO A 365 -0.07 -23.63 -3.15
N ASP A 366 -0.98 -23.73 -4.11
CA ASP A 366 -1.20 -22.70 -5.15
C ASP A 366 -1.87 -21.43 -4.59
N ALA A 367 -2.40 -21.48 -3.37
CA ALA A 367 -3.02 -20.34 -2.71
C ALA A 367 -2.00 -19.46 -1.96
N ALA A 368 -0.74 -19.87 -1.83
CA ALA A 368 0.28 -19.12 -1.12
C ALA A 368 0.91 -18.01 -1.96
N ASP A 369 1.54 -17.06 -1.28
CA ASP A 369 2.34 -15.99 -1.88
C ASP A 369 1.54 -15.06 -2.83
N VAL A 370 0.20 -14.97 -2.69
CA VAL A 370 -0.63 -13.97 -3.38
C VAL A 370 -0.76 -12.76 -2.47
N LEU A 371 -0.34 -11.58 -2.94
CA LEU A 371 -0.44 -10.36 -2.14
C LEU A 371 -1.91 -10.01 -1.88
N ALA A 372 -2.20 -9.62 -0.64
CA ALA A 372 -3.50 -9.10 -0.30
C ALA A 372 -3.74 -7.78 -1.05
N SER A 373 -4.98 -7.55 -1.50
CA SER A 373 -5.33 -6.29 -2.18
C SER A 373 -5.04 -5.09 -1.29
N PHE A 374 -5.33 -5.20 0.00
CA PHE A 374 -5.10 -4.14 0.98
C PHE A 374 -3.61 -3.88 1.27
N SER A 375 -2.67 -4.76 0.90
CA SER A 375 -1.27 -4.57 1.32
C SER A 375 -0.67 -3.31 0.70
N GLY A 376 -0.17 -2.39 1.52
CA GLY A 376 0.46 -1.14 1.06
C GLY A 376 1.57 -1.38 0.01
N ARG A 377 1.63 -0.50 -0.99
CA ARG A 377 2.54 -0.57 -2.16
C ARG A 377 3.49 0.62 -2.22
N GLY A 378 4.68 0.39 -2.77
CA GLY A 378 5.56 1.46 -3.21
C GLY A 378 5.04 2.20 -4.46
N PRO A 379 5.78 3.18 -5.01
CA PRO A 379 7.03 3.75 -4.49
C PRO A 379 6.88 4.30 -3.08
N ASN A 380 7.97 4.37 -2.33
CA ASN A 380 7.92 4.80 -0.93
C ASN A 380 7.44 6.25 -0.80
N PRO A 381 6.28 6.51 -0.17
CA PRO A 381 5.75 7.87 -0.01
C PRO A 381 6.53 8.62 1.07
N GLY A 382 6.93 9.86 0.78
CA GLY A 382 7.71 10.66 1.72
C GLY A 382 6.91 11.56 2.67
N GLY A 383 5.62 11.76 2.40
CA GLY A 383 4.78 12.74 3.09
C GLY A 383 5.15 14.18 2.70
N GLY A 384 4.18 14.92 2.15
CA GLY A 384 4.40 16.30 1.68
C GLY A 384 5.53 16.41 0.65
N THR A 385 6.49 17.31 0.88
CA THR A 385 7.56 17.67 -0.09
C THR A 385 8.83 16.79 -0.03
N ILE A 386 8.85 15.75 0.79
CA ILE A 386 10.03 14.88 0.95
C ILE A 386 10.03 13.76 -0.10
N ASP A 387 11.09 13.65 -0.89
CA ASP A 387 11.26 12.55 -1.84
C ASP A 387 11.94 11.33 -1.18
N LEU A 388 11.18 10.25 -1.01
CA LEU A 388 11.68 8.94 -0.55
C LEU A 388 11.66 7.85 -1.62
N THR A 389 11.35 8.20 -2.87
CA THR A 389 11.23 7.22 -3.95
C THR A 389 12.54 6.47 -4.23
N GLY A 390 13.67 7.06 -3.83
CA GLY A 390 14.99 6.42 -3.80
C GLY A 390 15.19 5.30 -2.75
N VAL A 391 14.19 4.98 -1.93
CA VAL A 391 14.21 3.89 -0.94
C VAL A 391 13.12 2.88 -1.26
N LEU A 392 13.47 1.59 -1.36
CA LEU A 392 12.50 0.55 -1.64
C LEU A 392 11.61 0.29 -0.42
N LYS A 393 10.29 0.34 -0.60
CA LYS A 393 9.29 -0.17 0.34
C LYS A 393 8.18 -0.91 -0.43
N PRO A 394 7.59 -1.98 0.13
CA PRO A 394 7.93 -2.63 1.40
C PRO A 394 9.33 -3.32 1.32
N ASP A 395 9.86 -3.80 2.44
CA ASP A 395 11.16 -4.50 2.42
C ASP A 395 11.01 -5.99 2.11
N VAL A 396 9.97 -6.62 2.67
CA VAL A 396 9.69 -8.06 2.55
C VAL A 396 8.18 -8.31 2.59
N THR A 397 7.79 -9.53 2.20
CA THR A 397 6.43 -10.04 2.33
C THR A 397 6.38 -11.21 3.33
N ALA A 398 5.29 -11.32 4.08
CA ALA A 398 5.03 -12.44 4.97
C ALA A 398 3.53 -12.80 5.00
N PRO A 399 3.16 -13.99 5.54
CA PRO A 399 1.77 -14.36 5.70
C PRO A 399 1.00 -13.36 6.55
N GLY A 400 -0.08 -12.79 6.00
CA GLY A 400 -0.89 -11.76 6.67
C GLY A 400 -2.39 -11.88 6.40
N VAL A 401 -2.86 -12.93 5.73
CA VAL A 401 -4.28 -13.15 5.43
C VAL A 401 -4.79 -14.40 6.15
N SER A 402 -5.89 -14.27 6.89
CA SER A 402 -6.53 -15.34 7.66
C SER A 402 -5.54 -16.08 8.58
N ILE A 403 -4.81 -15.30 9.37
CA ILE A 403 -3.87 -15.79 10.37
C ILE A 403 -4.63 -16.11 11.66
N LEU A 404 -4.50 -17.34 12.13
CA LEU A 404 -5.10 -17.80 13.37
C LEU A 404 -4.13 -17.64 14.54
N ALA A 405 -4.50 -16.88 15.57
CA ALA A 405 -3.68 -16.68 16.76
C ALA A 405 -4.56 -16.41 18.00
N ALA A 406 -3.94 -16.19 19.17
CA ALA A 406 -4.66 -15.91 20.42
C ALA A 406 -5.44 -14.59 20.35
N ILE A 407 -6.55 -14.50 21.08
CA ILE A 407 -7.35 -13.27 21.20
C ILE A 407 -7.58 -12.91 22.69
N GLU A 408 -8.31 -11.83 22.96
CA GLU A 408 -8.56 -11.26 24.29
C GLU A 408 -9.36 -12.19 25.21
N SER A 409 -10.22 -13.03 24.65
CA SER A 409 -11.17 -13.86 25.39
C SER A 409 -10.57 -15.21 25.85
N GLY A 410 -10.25 -15.33 27.14
CA GLY A 410 -9.89 -16.61 27.77
C GLY A 410 -8.70 -17.32 27.10
N ASN A 411 -8.93 -18.52 26.55
CA ASN A 411 -7.94 -19.29 25.77
C ASN A 411 -8.36 -19.44 24.30
N ASP A 412 -9.22 -18.54 23.82
CA ASP A 412 -9.77 -18.60 22.48
C ASP A 412 -8.75 -18.09 21.45
N VAL A 413 -8.97 -18.52 20.21
CA VAL A 413 -8.15 -18.14 19.06
C VAL A 413 -9.05 -17.60 17.96
N GLY A 414 -8.56 -16.61 17.23
CA GLY A 414 -9.31 -15.91 16.18
C GLY A 414 -8.48 -15.71 14.91
N PHE A 415 -9.18 -15.61 13.78
CA PHE A 415 -8.59 -15.29 12.49
C PHE A 415 -8.60 -13.78 12.26
N LEU A 416 -7.44 -13.20 11.97
CA LEU A 416 -7.30 -11.81 11.54
C LEU A 416 -6.51 -11.72 10.23
N SER A 417 -6.73 -10.64 9.49
CA SER A 417 -6.02 -10.32 8.25
C SER A 417 -5.54 -8.88 8.28
N GLY A 418 -4.32 -8.64 7.82
CA GLY A 418 -3.70 -7.33 7.79
C GLY A 418 -2.19 -7.44 7.65
N THR A 419 -1.54 -6.36 7.23
CA THR A 419 -0.08 -6.23 7.36
C THR A 419 0.35 -6.28 8.83
N SER A 420 -0.55 -5.96 9.76
CA SER A 420 -0.44 -6.19 11.20
C SER A 420 -0.18 -7.64 11.58
N MET A 421 -0.63 -8.63 10.80
CA MET A 421 -0.37 -10.05 11.01
C MET A 421 0.88 -10.53 10.24
N ALA A 422 1.27 -9.84 9.17
CA ALA A 422 2.53 -10.10 8.47
C ALA A 422 3.76 -9.63 9.27
N SER A 423 3.68 -8.45 9.90
CA SER A 423 4.74 -7.91 10.75
C SER A 423 5.23 -8.88 11.84
N PRO A 424 4.38 -9.49 12.68
CA PRO A 424 4.83 -10.40 13.74
C PRO A 424 5.47 -11.69 13.21
N HIS A 425 5.13 -12.13 11.99
CA HIS A 425 5.87 -13.22 11.35
C HIS A 425 7.33 -12.82 11.07
N VAL A 426 7.55 -11.60 10.57
CA VAL A 426 8.89 -11.05 10.32
C VAL A 426 9.63 -10.79 11.64
N ALA A 427 8.96 -10.26 12.68
CA ALA A 427 9.54 -10.05 14.00
C ALA A 427 9.96 -11.36 14.67
N GLY A 428 9.11 -12.39 14.61
CA GLY A 428 9.47 -13.72 15.09
C GLY A 428 10.59 -14.37 14.27
N ALA A 429 10.63 -14.15 12.94
CA ALA A 429 11.74 -14.59 12.11
C ALA A 429 13.07 -13.91 12.51
N ALA A 430 13.05 -12.60 12.77
CA ALA A 430 14.20 -11.87 13.31
C ALA A 430 14.66 -12.46 14.65
N ALA A 431 13.73 -12.78 15.55
CA ALA A 431 14.04 -13.40 16.83
C ALA A 431 14.66 -14.80 16.68
N LEU A 432 14.18 -15.62 15.73
CA LEU A 432 14.80 -16.92 15.43
C LEU A 432 16.25 -16.76 14.95
N LEU A 433 16.53 -15.80 14.08
CA LEU A 433 17.87 -15.55 13.55
C LEU A 433 18.84 -15.08 14.65
N LEU A 434 18.39 -14.17 15.53
CA LEU A 434 19.16 -13.74 16.69
C LEU A 434 19.47 -14.90 17.64
N GLY A 435 18.45 -15.70 17.99
CA GLY A 435 18.62 -16.86 18.85
C GLY A 435 19.54 -17.91 18.23
N ALA A 436 19.40 -18.18 16.93
CA ALA A 436 20.28 -19.10 16.20
C ALA A 436 21.73 -18.63 16.19
N SER A 437 21.95 -17.32 15.99
CA SER A 437 23.28 -16.72 16.02
C SER A 437 23.93 -16.84 17.41
N ARG A 438 23.17 -16.57 18.47
CA ARG A 438 23.61 -16.71 19.87
C ARG A 438 23.94 -18.17 20.24
N ASN A 439 23.08 -19.12 19.83
CA ASN A 439 23.26 -20.55 20.13
C ASN A 439 24.44 -21.18 19.37
N ALA A 440 24.75 -20.67 18.17
CA ALA A 440 25.87 -21.15 17.38
C ALA A 440 27.24 -20.72 17.91
N GLY A 441 27.31 -19.97 19.01
CA GLY A 441 28.56 -19.43 19.54
C GLY A 441 29.24 -18.45 18.59
N ARG A 442 28.49 -17.84 17.64
CA ARG A 442 29.03 -16.77 16.78
C ARG A 442 29.49 -15.63 17.67
N SER A 443 30.75 -15.24 17.52
CA SER A 443 31.35 -14.11 18.21
C SER A 443 31.88 -13.11 17.17
N PRO A 444 31.28 -11.90 17.06
CA PRO A 444 30.10 -11.44 17.78
C PRO A 444 28.80 -12.11 17.28
N ALA A 445 27.78 -12.17 18.13
CA ALA A 445 26.43 -12.56 17.73
C ALA A 445 25.87 -11.55 16.71
N TRP A 446 24.85 -11.97 15.97
CA TRP A 446 24.25 -11.12 14.95
C TRP A 446 23.64 -9.84 15.55
N ARG A 447 23.83 -8.74 14.83
CA ARG A 447 23.20 -7.43 15.08
C ARG A 447 22.03 -7.20 14.14
N ALA A 448 21.28 -6.13 14.38
CA ALA A 448 20.08 -5.80 13.61
C ALA A 448 20.31 -5.73 12.09
N ASP A 449 21.45 -5.18 11.63
CA ASP A 449 21.81 -5.12 10.19
C ASP A 449 21.96 -6.50 9.55
N GLN A 450 22.60 -7.44 10.27
CA GLN A 450 22.80 -8.80 9.77
C GLN A 450 21.48 -9.56 9.69
N VAL A 451 20.58 -9.32 10.64
CA VAL A 451 19.24 -9.92 10.64
C VAL A 451 18.39 -9.36 9.51
N ILE A 452 18.31 -8.02 9.36
CA ILE A 452 17.57 -7.41 8.25
C ILE A 452 18.15 -7.85 6.91
N THR A 453 19.47 -7.77 6.73
CA THR A 453 20.11 -8.22 5.48
C THR A 453 19.77 -9.67 5.18
N ALA A 454 19.85 -10.55 6.19
CA ALA A 454 19.54 -11.96 5.99
C ALA A 454 18.08 -12.18 5.59
N LEU A 455 17.13 -11.48 6.21
CA LEU A 455 15.70 -11.60 5.88
C LEU A 455 15.38 -11.07 4.48
N THR A 456 15.92 -9.91 4.10
CA THR A 456 15.65 -9.28 2.80
C THR A 456 16.36 -10.03 1.68
N THR A 457 17.68 -10.17 1.74
CA THR A 457 18.46 -10.67 0.60
C THR A 457 18.32 -12.16 0.32
N SER A 458 17.70 -12.91 1.24
CA SER A 458 17.45 -14.35 1.06
C SER A 458 15.99 -14.68 0.79
N ALA A 459 15.10 -13.68 0.80
CA ALA A 459 13.69 -13.81 0.50
C ALA A 459 13.46 -14.39 -0.91
N ARG A 460 12.28 -15.00 -1.09
CA ARG A 460 11.86 -15.60 -2.36
C ARG A 460 11.04 -14.57 -3.14
N PRO A 461 11.53 -14.07 -4.29
CA PRO A 461 10.76 -13.15 -5.14
C PRO A 461 9.72 -13.93 -5.95
N SER A 462 8.78 -14.56 -5.26
CA SER A 462 7.77 -15.47 -5.81
C SER A 462 6.34 -14.96 -5.66
N ALA A 463 6.14 -13.79 -5.06
CA ALA A 463 4.79 -13.29 -4.85
C ALA A 463 4.10 -12.93 -6.16
N LEU A 464 2.78 -13.11 -6.19
CA LEU A 464 1.89 -12.61 -7.22
C LEU A 464 1.14 -11.38 -6.67
N ARG A 465 0.69 -10.49 -7.56
CA ARG A 465 -0.24 -9.41 -7.22
C ARG A 465 -1.59 -9.98 -6.80
N GLU A 466 -2.47 -9.13 -6.32
CA GLU A 466 -3.81 -9.47 -5.82
C GLU A 466 -4.72 -10.16 -6.85
N ASP A 467 -4.39 -10.07 -8.14
CA ASP A 467 -5.07 -10.84 -9.20
C ASP A 467 -4.74 -12.35 -9.19
N GLY A 468 -3.70 -12.76 -8.46
CA GLY A 468 -3.24 -14.14 -8.36
C GLY A 468 -2.57 -14.69 -9.62
N VAL A 469 -2.18 -13.84 -10.58
CA VAL A 469 -1.58 -14.24 -11.87
C VAL A 469 -0.37 -13.40 -12.23
N THR A 470 -0.42 -12.08 -12.00
CA THR A 470 0.65 -11.17 -12.36
C THR A 470 1.80 -11.27 -11.35
N PRO A 471 3.05 -11.47 -11.78
CA PRO A 471 4.21 -11.43 -10.87
C PRO A 471 4.31 -10.07 -10.19
N ALA A 472 4.46 -10.08 -8.87
CA ALA A 472 4.67 -8.88 -8.08
C ALA A 472 6.06 -8.26 -8.38
N ASP A 473 6.14 -6.94 -8.47
CA ASP A 473 7.41 -6.22 -8.62
C ASP A 473 7.97 -5.75 -7.26
N GLY A 474 9.06 -4.97 -7.28
CA GLY A 474 9.72 -4.52 -6.06
C GLY A 474 8.88 -3.60 -5.18
N PHE A 475 7.95 -2.82 -5.75
CA PHE A 475 7.04 -1.98 -4.99
C PHE A 475 5.85 -2.76 -4.42
N ASP A 476 5.58 -3.95 -4.95
CA ASP A 476 4.55 -4.84 -4.43
C ASP A 476 5.06 -5.71 -3.26
N GLN A 477 6.21 -6.38 -3.45
CA GLN A 477 6.71 -7.43 -2.54
C GLN A 477 8.05 -7.11 -1.85
N GLY A 478 8.68 -5.98 -2.18
CA GLY A 478 10.04 -5.68 -1.73
C GLY A 478 11.04 -6.69 -2.26
N ALA A 479 11.82 -7.31 -1.37
CA ALA A 479 12.71 -8.41 -1.72
C ALA A 479 11.98 -9.76 -1.93
N GLY A 480 10.71 -9.85 -1.54
CA GLY A 480 9.85 -11.02 -1.67
C GLY A 480 9.47 -11.68 -0.35
N VAL A 481 8.95 -12.90 -0.42
CA VAL A 481 8.43 -13.65 0.74
C VAL A 481 9.58 -14.19 1.58
N ILE A 482 9.58 -13.91 2.89
CA ILE A 482 10.64 -14.33 3.81
C ILE A 482 10.86 -15.86 3.80
N ASP A 483 12.13 -16.27 3.83
CA ASP A 483 12.53 -17.68 3.97
C ASP A 483 13.59 -17.81 5.06
N ILE A 484 13.15 -18.18 6.27
CA ILE A 484 14.00 -18.29 7.47
C ILE A 484 15.09 -19.35 7.27
N GLY A 485 14.76 -20.42 6.53
CA GLY A 485 15.69 -21.49 6.20
C GLY A 485 16.86 -20.99 5.38
N ARG A 486 16.63 -20.10 4.41
CA ARG A 486 17.70 -19.42 3.65
C ARG A 486 18.38 -18.34 4.49
N ALA A 487 17.62 -17.53 5.22
CA ALA A 487 18.13 -16.39 5.99
C ALA A 487 19.18 -16.78 7.04
N VAL A 488 18.98 -17.87 7.78
CA VAL A 488 19.95 -18.33 8.79
C VAL A 488 21.33 -18.70 8.19
N ARG A 489 21.36 -18.94 6.88
CA ARG A 489 22.55 -19.29 6.10
C ARG A 489 23.11 -18.12 5.28
N ALA A 490 22.51 -16.93 5.34
CA ALA A 490 22.99 -15.75 4.60
C ALA A 490 24.49 -15.52 4.83
N GLY A 491 25.20 -15.23 3.73
CA GLY A 491 26.66 -15.12 3.70
C GLY A 491 27.19 -13.68 3.72
N LEU A 492 26.38 -12.72 3.29
CA LEU A 492 26.75 -11.32 3.14
C LEU A 492 25.90 -10.44 4.05
N ASN A 493 26.49 -9.31 4.48
CA ASN A 493 25.84 -8.28 5.28
C ASN A 493 25.98 -6.91 4.63
N PHE A 494 24.93 -6.09 4.68
CA PHE A 494 24.95 -4.67 4.32
C PHE A 494 24.83 -3.84 5.61
N PRO A 495 25.94 -3.43 6.24
CA PRO A 495 25.90 -2.64 7.46
C PRO A 495 25.35 -1.25 7.20
N SER A 496 24.54 -0.72 8.12
CA SER A 496 23.93 0.61 8.03
C SER A 496 24.93 1.74 8.34
N ALA A 497 25.86 1.50 9.26
CA ALA A 497 26.92 2.43 9.62
C ALA A 497 28.26 2.04 8.96
N VAL A 498 28.61 2.72 7.87
CA VAL A 498 29.83 2.44 7.10
C VAL A 498 30.51 3.75 6.69
N ALA A 499 31.83 3.83 6.85
CA ALA A 499 32.62 4.94 6.33
C ALA A 499 32.46 5.09 4.80
N GLY A 500 32.21 6.32 4.33
CA GLY A 500 31.97 6.61 2.91
C GLY A 500 30.51 6.52 2.48
N PHE A 501 29.60 6.12 3.37
CA PHE A 501 28.15 6.13 3.16
C PHE A 501 27.50 7.14 4.12
N PRO A 502 26.39 7.79 3.73
CA PRO A 502 25.64 8.64 4.64
C PRO A 502 25.06 7.80 5.79
N SER A 503 25.06 8.38 6.99
CA SER A 503 24.23 7.91 8.10
C SER A 503 22.75 8.24 7.85
N PHE A 504 21.84 7.61 8.61
CA PHE A 504 20.42 7.91 8.54
C PHE A 504 20.11 9.41 8.75
N SER A 505 20.78 10.08 9.69
CA SER A 505 20.58 11.52 9.92
C SER A 505 21.05 12.38 8.75
N THR A 506 22.22 12.08 8.18
CA THR A 506 22.78 12.82 7.03
C THR A 506 22.10 12.52 5.69
N ALA A 507 21.29 11.47 5.62
CA ALA A 507 20.53 11.12 4.44
C ALA A 507 19.24 11.95 4.27
N ASN A 508 18.92 12.86 5.21
CA ASN A 508 17.72 13.68 5.20
C ASN A 508 17.59 14.55 3.93
N PRO A 509 16.57 14.34 3.08
CA PRO A 509 16.31 15.18 1.90
C PRO A 509 16.17 16.68 2.23
N ALA A 510 15.53 17.02 3.35
CA ALA A 510 15.36 18.41 3.78
C ALA A 510 16.71 19.10 4.10
N ALA A 511 17.76 18.33 4.37
CA ALA A 511 19.11 18.83 4.59
C ALA A 511 20.03 18.64 3.36
N GLY A 512 19.45 18.33 2.18
CA GLY A 512 20.20 18.04 0.95
C GLY A 512 20.81 16.64 0.88
N GLY A 513 20.50 15.76 1.85
CA GLY A 513 20.86 14.35 1.84
C GLY A 513 20.09 13.56 0.79
N GLN A 514 20.59 12.37 0.44
CA GLN A 514 19.95 11.51 -0.56
C GLN A 514 19.76 10.10 0.03
N PRO A 515 18.54 9.70 0.41
CA PRO A 515 18.25 8.40 1.01
C PRO A 515 18.70 7.19 0.17
N ARG A 516 18.65 7.30 -1.17
CA ARG A 516 19.15 6.24 -2.10
C ARG A 516 20.62 5.85 -1.89
N ASN A 517 21.42 6.75 -1.30
CA ASN A 517 22.83 6.54 -1.01
C ASN A 517 23.08 5.80 0.31
N LEU A 518 22.05 5.52 1.11
CA LEU A 518 22.16 4.63 2.26
C LEU A 518 22.62 3.22 1.82
N ASN A 519 23.38 2.53 2.67
CA ASN A 519 23.86 1.18 2.37
C ASN A 519 22.78 0.10 2.60
N LEU A 520 21.63 0.25 1.95
CA LEU A 520 20.49 -0.65 2.08
C LEU A 520 20.62 -1.87 1.13
N PRO A 521 20.05 -3.03 1.48
CA PRO A 521 20.12 -4.26 0.68
C PRO A 521 19.19 -4.26 -0.56
N SER A 522 19.06 -3.11 -1.23
CA SER A 522 18.30 -2.90 -2.47
C SER A 522 19.05 -1.93 -3.37
N LEU A 523 18.74 -1.93 -4.67
CA LEU A 523 19.36 -1.06 -5.68
C LEU A 523 18.26 -0.18 -6.30
N VAL A 524 18.04 0.98 -5.70
CA VAL A 524 17.00 1.92 -6.13
C VAL A 524 17.62 3.21 -6.66
N HIS A 525 17.17 3.65 -7.84
CA HIS A 525 17.51 4.94 -8.40
C HIS A 525 16.27 5.58 -9.02
N ASP A 526 15.83 6.66 -8.42
CA ASP A 526 14.61 7.44 -8.71
C ASP A 526 14.72 8.40 -9.89
N ASN A 527 15.94 8.71 -10.36
CA ASN A 527 16.13 9.65 -11.47
C ASN A 527 17.33 9.30 -12.37
N CYS A 528 17.34 8.11 -12.98
CA CYS A 528 18.46 7.62 -13.78
C CYS A 528 18.43 8.17 -15.21
N PHE A 529 19.38 9.04 -15.56
CA PHE A 529 19.51 9.61 -16.90
C PHE A 529 20.66 8.94 -17.66
N GLU A 530 20.33 8.13 -18.68
CA GLU A 530 21.24 7.34 -19.54
C GLU A 530 22.17 6.36 -18.80
N THR A 531 22.98 6.86 -17.87
CA THR A 531 23.81 6.08 -16.97
C THR A 531 23.70 6.61 -15.56
N CYS A 532 23.44 5.72 -14.61
CA CYS A 532 23.46 6.04 -13.19
C CYS A 532 24.21 4.96 -12.42
N GLN A 533 24.72 5.33 -11.24
CA GLN A 533 25.52 4.44 -10.42
C GLN A 533 24.97 4.36 -9.01
N ILE A 534 24.92 3.14 -8.49
CA ILE A 534 24.56 2.85 -7.11
C ILE A 534 25.73 2.13 -6.47
N ASN A 535 26.18 2.62 -5.31
CA ASN A 535 27.26 1.99 -4.55
C ASN A 535 26.69 1.23 -3.36
N ARG A 536 27.27 0.08 -3.02
CA ARG A 536 26.97 -0.66 -1.78
C ARG A 536 28.25 -1.19 -1.14
N ARG A 537 28.32 -1.14 0.18
CA ARG A 537 29.34 -1.84 0.96
C ARG A 537 28.78 -3.18 1.40
N VAL A 538 29.48 -4.25 1.05
CA VAL A 538 29.19 -5.59 1.54
C VAL A 538 30.29 -6.08 2.48
N VAL A 539 29.90 -6.83 3.51
CA VAL A 539 30.80 -7.49 4.47
C VAL A 539 30.49 -8.97 4.53
N ASP A 540 31.51 -9.81 4.59
CA ASP A 540 31.33 -11.24 4.83
C ASP A 540 30.78 -11.50 6.26
N ALA A 541 29.76 -12.35 6.36
CA ALA A 541 29.08 -12.68 7.61
C ALA A 541 29.20 -14.17 8.02
N ARG A 542 29.97 -14.97 7.28
CA ARG A 542 29.93 -16.44 7.41
C ARG A 542 31.27 -17.17 7.27
N GLY A 543 32.38 -16.51 6.96
CA GLY A 543 33.70 -17.14 6.94
C GLY A 543 34.55 -16.90 5.68
N GLY A 544 34.08 -16.03 4.79
CA GLY A 544 34.65 -15.76 3.48
C GLY A 544 33.94 -16.54 2.37
N GLY A 545 34.24 -16.19 1.12
CA GLY A 545 33.66 -16.84 -0.04
C GLY A 545 33.94 -16.11 -1.34
N ALA A 546 33.75 -16.82 -2.45
CA ALA A 546 33.79 -16.27 -3.80
C ALA A 546 32.37 -16.06 -4.32
N TRP A 547 32.15 -14.92 -4.95
CA TRP A 547 30.83 -14.45 -5.38
C TRP A 547 30.88 -13.97 -6.82
N GLN A 548 29.81 -14.21 -7.57
CA GLN A 548 29.61 -13.68 -8.91
C GLN A 548 28.43 -12.72 -8.93
N ILE A 549 28.57 -11.58 -9.61
CA ILE A 549 27.49 -10.62 -9.81
C ILE A 549 26.71 -11.05 -11.06
N VAL A 550 25.43 -11.38 -10.89
CA VAL A 550 24.55 -11.84 -11.96
C VAL A 550 23.34 -10.90 -12.05
N PRO A 551 23.31 -9.97 -13.02
CA PRO A 551 22.14 -9.13 -13.26
C PRO A 551 21.01 -9.91 -13.92
N GLU A 552 19.79 -9.64 -13.48
CA GLU A 552 18.54 -10.14 -14.04
C GLU A 552 17.64 -8.92 -14.26
N LEU A 553 17.87 -8.25 -15.40
CA LEU A 553 17.27 -6.97 -15.76
C LEU A 553 16.47 -7.10 -17.06
N PRO A 554 15.49 -6.21 -17.30
CA PRO A 554 14.77 -6.17 -18.56
C PRO A 554 15.72 -5.86 -19.73
N ASN A 555 15.39 -6.39 -20.91
CA ASN A 555 16.11 -6.09 -22.13
C ASN A 555 16.13 -4.58 -22.38
N GLY A 556 17.30 -4.00 -22.63
CA GLY A 556 17.49 -2.57 -22.82
C GLY A 556 18.04 -1.81 -21.60
N LEU A 557 18.15 -2.47 -20.45
CA LEU A 557 18.87 -1.97 -19.27
C LEU A 557 20.05 -2.89 -18.96
N VAL A 558 21.27 -2.36 -19.09
CA VAL A 558 22.50 -3.13 -18.87
C VAL A 558 23.12 -2.72 -17.55
N LEU A 559 23.64 -3.69 -16.81
CA LEU A 559 24.44 -3.45 -15.61
C LEU A 559 25.90 -3.78 -15.87
N THR A 560 26.77 -2.84 -15.52
CA THR A 560 28.21 -3.09 -15.34
C THR A 560 28.58 -2.90 -13.87
N SER A 561 29.67 -3.51 -13.43
CA SER A 561 30.14 -3.40 -12.05
C SER A 561 31.66 -3.29 -11.98
N ASN A 562 32.20 -2.99 -10.80
CA ASN A 562 33.65 -2.96 -10.55
C ASN A 562 34.27 -4.38 -10.43
N GLY A 563 33.93 -5.24 -11.40
CA GLY A 563 34.34 -6.64 -11.54
C GLY A 563 33.17 -7.61 -11.41
N ASP A 564 33.09 -8.60 -12.31
CA ASP A 564 32.00 -9.58 -12.34
C ASP A 564 32.05 -10.61 -11.21
N GLN A 565 33.20 -10.73 -10.55
CA GLN A 565 33.42 -11.63 -9.42
C GLN A 565 34.26 -10.97 -8.34
N PHE A 566 34.06 -11.42 -7.11
CA PHE A 566 34.86 -11.01 -5.97
C PHE A 566 35.03 -12.12 -4.96
N THR A 567 36.07 -12.00 -4.14
CA THR A 567 36.32 -12.88 -3.00
C THR A 567 36.44 -12.04 -1.74
N LEU A 568 35.82 -12.50 -0.66
CA LEU A 568 35.98 -11.92 0.67
C LEU A 568 36.64 -12.95 1.58
N ALA A 569 37.60 -12.51 2.39
CA ALA A 569 38.01 -13.25 3.56
C ALA A 569 36.96 -13.09 4.67
N ASN A 570 37.04 -13.91 5.72
CA ASN A 570 36.14 -13.82 6.87
C ASN A 570 36.11 -12.40 7.46
N GLY A 571 34.92 -11.80 7.53
CA GLY A 571 34.71 -10.44 8.04
C GLY A 571 35.29 -9.31 7.18
N ALA A 572 35.86 -9.62 6.00
CA ALA A 572 36.36 -8.61 5.08
C ALA A 572 35.20 -7.87 4.40
N ALA A 573 35.48 -6.62 4.02
CA ALA A 573 34.51 -5.72 3.39
C ALA A 573 34.94 -5.36 1.97
N ARG A 574 33.99 -5.15 1.06
CA ARG A 574 34.22 -4.68 -0.31
C ARG A 574 33.15 -3.67 -0.72
N ASP A 575 33.58 -2.64 -1.44
CA ASP A 575 32.67 -1.71 -2.10
C ASP A 575 32.33 -2.27 -3.49
N LEU A 576 31.04 -2.37 -3.76
CA LEU A 576 30.49 -2.76 -5.05
C LEU A 576 29.87 -1.53 -5.69
N SER A 577 30.23 -1.29 -6.95
CA SER A 577 29.64 -0.25 -7.78
C SER A 577 28.77 -0.90 -8.83
N PHE A 578 27.53 -0.46 -8.94
CA PHE A 578 26.53 -0.94 -9.90
C PHE A 578 26.18 0.20 -10.83
N THR A 579 26.67 0.14 -12.07
CA THR A 579 26.43 1.17 -13.08
C THR A 579 25.40 0.66 -14.08
N PHE A 580 24.20 1.24 -14.02
CA PHE A 580 23.11 0.95 -14.93
C PHE A 580 23.24 1.86 -16.14
N THR A 581 23.14 1.27 -17.33
CA THR A 581 23.16 1.99 -18.60
C THR A 581 21.94 1.62 -19.42
N LEU A 582 21.21 2.66 -19.82
CA LEU A 582 20.10 2.59 -20.75
C LEU A 582 20.63 2.37 -22.17
N THR A 583 20.26 1.26 -22.78
CA THR A 583 20.60 0.95 -24.19
C THR A 583 19.40 0.95 -25.11
N ASP A 584 18.19 0.80 -24.56
CA ASP A 584 16.93 1.01 -25.28
C ASP A 584 16.18 2.24 -24.72
N PRO A 585 16.16 3.38 -25.44
CA PRO A 585 15.51 4.61 -24.95
C PRO A 585 14.00 4.46 -24.73
N THR A 586 13.37 3.37 -25.21
CA THR A 586 11.94 3.12 -25.00
C THR A 586 11.56 2.73 -23.57
N LEU A 587 12.55 2.43 -22.73
CA LEU A 587 12.34 2.13 -21.32
C LEU A 587 12.23 3.40 -20.45
N ALA A 588 12.51 4.59 -21.00
CA ALA A 588 12.41 5.84 -20.26
C ALA A 588 10.95 6.24 -19.95
N GLY A 589 10.80 7.12 -18.96
CA GLY A 589 9.52 7.61 -18.44
C GLY A 589 8.82 6.65 -17.47
N ARG A 590 9.49 5.58 -17.02
CA ARG A 590 8.89 4.60 -16.10
C ARG A 590 9.93 3.87 -15.25
N TRP A 591 9.46 3.26 -14.18
CA TRP A 591 10.25 2.34 -13.35
C TRP A 591 10.57 1.05 -14.09
N GLN A 592 11.82 0.60 -13.98
CA GLN A 592 12.27 -0.70 -14.42
C GLN A 592 12.63 -1.54 -13.20
N PHE A 593 12.04 -2.73 -13.12
CA PHE A 593 12.27 -3.67 -12.03
C PHE A 593 13.13 -4.83 -12.47
N GLY A 594 13.91 -5.36 -11.53
CA GLY A 594 14.73 -6.53 -11.75
C GLY A 594 15.45 -6.95 -10.48
N ARG A 595 16.57 -7.65 -10.63
CA ARG A 595 17.39 -8.05 -9.49
C ARG A 595 18.86 -8.20 -9.85
N VAL A 596 19.71 -8.08 -8.85
CA VAL A 596 21.12 -8.47 -8.93
C VAL A 596 21.35 -9.59 -7.94
N ARG A 597 21.73 -10.76 -8.46
CA ARG A 597 22.06 -11.93 -7.66
C ARG A 597 23.57 -11.97 -7.46
N LEU A 598 24.01 -11.82 -6.22
CA LEU A 598 25.37 -12.15 -5.81
C LEU A 598 25.39 -13.66 -5.57
N ARG A 599 25.73 -14.40 -6.62
CA ARG A 599 25.74 -15.85 -6.64
C ARG A 599 26.92 -16.38 -5.83
N ASN A 600 26.65 -17.25 -4.88
CA ASN A 600 27.73 -17.92 -4.15
C ASN A 600 28.37 -18.99 -5.06
N LEU A 601 29.70 -18.96 -5.20
CA LEU A 601 30.44 -19.93 -6.03
C LEU A 601 30.99 -21.11 -5.22
N GLY A 602 30.86 -21.06 -3.90
CA GLY A 602 31.17 -22.15 -2.97
C GLY A 602 30.04 -23.18 -2.91
N ASN A 603 30.42 -24.45 -2.72
CA ASN A 603 29.48 -25.54 -2.46
C ASN A 603 29.28 -25.74 -0.94
N ASP A 604 29.02 -24.66 -0.20
CA ASP A 604 28.98 -24.60 1.27
C ASP A 604 27.57 -24.41 1.86
N GLY A 605 26.55 -24.43 0.99
CA GLY A 605 25.15 -24.27 1.36
C GLY A 605 24.75 -22.84 1.75
N VAL A 606 25.62 -21.84 1.53
CA VAL A 606 25.25 -20.42 1.56
C VAL A 606 24.35 -20.11 0.35
N PRO A 607 23.15 -19.55 0.56
CA PRO A 607 22.31 -19.13 -0.56
C PRO A 607 22.89 -17.88 -1.23
N ASP A 608 22.51 -17.66 -2.48
CA ASP A 608 22.75 -16.39 -3.15
C ASP A 608 22.15 -15.22 -2.36
N THR A 609 22.82 -14.08 -2.40
CA THR A 609 22.31 -12.80 -1.89
C THR A 609 21.63 -12.08 -3.05
N VAL A 610 20.33 -11.80 -2.94
CA VAL A 610 19.54 -11.17 -4.01
C VAL A 610 19.21 -9.74 -3.62
N LEU A 611 19.56 -8.78 -4.48
CA LEU A 611 19.23 -7.37 -4.33
C LEU A 611 18.09 -7.02 -5.30
N PRO A 612 16.91 -6.59 -4.82
CA PRO A 612 15.88 -6.06 -5.71
C PRO A 612 16.39 -4.76 -6.37
N VAL A 613 16.02 -4.59 -7.65
CA VAL A 613 16.37 -3.41 -8.45
C VAL A 613 15.08 -2.67 -8.81
N ALA A 614 15.07 -1.36 -8.59
CA ALA A 614 14.05 -0.45 -9.08
C ALA A 614 14.73 0.82 -9.62
N VAL A 615 14.72 1.02 -10.93
CA VAL A 615 15.38 2.16 -11.57
C VAL A 615 14.36 2.92 -12.40
N PHE A 616 14.05 4.15 -12.00
CA PHE A 616 13.29 5.07 -12.82
C PHE A 616 14.21 5.69 -13.87
N LEU A 617 13.92 5.42 -15.13
CA LEU A 617 14.68 5.94 -16.24
C LEU A 617 14.04 7.25 -16.71
N THR A 618 14.71 8.37 -16.49
CA THR A 618 14.19 9.68 -16.92
C THR A 618 14.48 9.90 -18.41
N ALA A 619 13.58 10.63 -19.09
CA ALA A 619 13.85 11.13 -20.44
C ALA A 619 14.91 12.25 -20.45
N GLY A 620 15.26 12.82 -19.29
CA GLY A 620 16.20 13.93 -19.16
C GLY A 620 15.51 15.25 -18.83
N ALA A 621 16.08 16.36 -19.30
CA ALA A 621 15.59 17.70 -18.99
C ALA A 621 14.35 18.08 -19.83
N THR A 622 13.17 17.69 -19.37
CA THR A 622 11.89 18.21 -19.87
C THR A 622 11.46 19.45 -19.09
N PRO A 623 10.88 20.47 -19.74
CA PRO A 623 10.27 21.58 -19.01
C PRO A 623 9.09 21.07 -18.18
N ALA A 624 8.89 21.66 -16.99
CA ALA A 624 7.76 21.31 -16.12
C ALA A 624 6.40 21.64 -16.77
N GLU A 625 6.34 22.72 -17.55
CA GLU A 625 5.16 23.11 -18.34
C GLU A 625 5.60 24.05 -19.48
N ILE A 626 4.93 23.96 -20.64
CA ILE A 626 5.07 24.91 -21.74
C ILE A 626 3.93 25.94 -21.62
N VAL A 627 4.23 27.09 -21.02
CA VAL A 627 3.27 28.20 -20.88
C VAL A 627 3.44 29.21 -22.02
N ARG A 628 2.35 29.62 -22.67
CA ARG A 628 2.34 30.69 -23.68
C ARG A 628 1.13 31.61 -23.54
N THR A 629 1.40 32.90 -23.52
CA THR A 629 0.39 33.94 -23.74
C THR A 629 0.25 34.21 -25.23
N VAL A 630 -0.94 34.07 -25.79
CA VAL A 630 -1.22 34.18 -27.22
C VAL A 630 -2.28 35.23 -27.50
N VAL A 631 -2.29 35.84 -28.68
CA VAL A 631 -3.27 36.89 -29.04
C VAL A 631 -4.40 36.40 -29.96
N SER A 632 -4.27 35.19 -30.51
CA SER A 632 -5.20 34.62 -31.48
C SER A 632 -5.57 33.18 -31.17
N ASP A 633 -6.73 32.78 -31.71
CA ASP A 633 -7.28 31.42 -31.72
C ASP A 633 -6.42 30.41 -32.50
N ALA A 634 -5.61 30.89 -33.44
CA ALA A 634 -4.65 30.10 -34.18
C ALA A 634 -3.27 30.77 -34.23
N GLY A 635 -2.21 29.97 -34.16
CA GLY A 635 -0.84 30.47 -34.20
C GLY A 635 0.20 29.37 -34.06
N SER A 636 1.46 29.78 -33.95
CA SER A 636 2.55 28.84 -33.66
C SER A 636 3.65 29.51 -32.82
N SER A 637 4.32 28.72 -32.01
CA SER A 637 5.47 29.10 -31.21
C SER A 637 6.53 28.02 -31.30
N ASP A 638 7.79 28.42 -31.30
CA ASP A 638 8.90 27.49 -31.11
C ASP A 638 9.07 27.15 -29.62
N VAL A 639 9.47 25.91 -29.36
CA VAL A 639 9.83 25.35 -28.06
C VAL A 639 11.19 24.69 -28.22
N ASN A 640 12.19 25.22 -27.51
CA ASN A 640 13.53 24.64 -27.56
C ASN A 640 13.67 23.61 -26.44
N LEU A 641 14.07 22.41 -26.81
CA LEU A 641 14.35 21.31 -25.88
C LEU A 641 15.81 20.90 -26.02
N SER A 642 16.40 20.40 -24.94
CA SER A 642 17.79 19.91 -24.89
C SER A 642 17.96 18.98 -23.69
N GLY A 643 19.08 18.26 -23.61
CA GLY A 643 19.36 17.42 -22.44
C GLY A 643 18.43 16.21 -22.29
N LEU A 644 17.80 15.77 -23.39
CA LEU A 644 17.00 14.55 -23.43
C LEU A 644 17.83 13.34 -23.86
N ILE A 645 17.35 12.14 -23.58
CA ILE A 645 17.90 10.90 -24.13
C ILE A 645 17.85 10.89 -25.68
N SER A 646 18.57 9.96 -26.30
CA SER A 646 18.46 9.77 -27.75
C SER A 646 17.04 9.37 -28.16
N LEU A 647 16.50 10.03 -29.19
CA LEU A 647 15.20 9.71 -29.80
C LEU A 647 15.44 9.26 -31.24
N PRO A 648 15.72 7.96 -31.47
CA PRO A 648 16.11 7.46 -32.79
C PRO A 648 14.99 7.56 -33.83
N SER A 649 13.73 7.57 -33.39
CA SER A 649 12.54 7.69 -34.24
C SER A 649 11.49 8.54 -33.55
N ALA A 650 11.88 9.76 -33.18
CA ALA A 650 11.07 10.67 -32.38
C ALA A 650 9.65 10.84 -32.92
N ARG A 651 8.67 10.84 -32.01
CA ARG A 651 7.30 11.27 -32.26
C ARG A 651 6.93 12.32 -31.23
N PHE A 652 6.31 13.39 -31.72
CA PHE A 652 5.81 14.50 -30.92
C PHE A 652 4.32 14.55 -31.19
N GLU A 653 3.56 13.94 -30.30
CA GLU A 653 2.11 13.86 -30.40
C GLU A 653 1.50 14.85 -29.42
N ALA A 654 0.25 15.22 -29.66
CA ALA A 654 -0.49 16.09 -28.76
C ALA A 654 -1.75 15.38 -28.30
N THR A 655 -2.12 15.63 -27.05
CA THR A 655 -3.48 15.34 -26.58
C THR A 655 -4.46 16.35 -27.16
N SER A 656 -5.76 16.15 -26.93
CA SER A 656 -6.74 17.21 -27.12
C SER A 656 -6.39 18.44 -26.28
N LEU A 657 -6.75 19.61 -26.80
CA LEU A 657 -6.62 20.88 -26.11
C LEU A 657 -7.96 21.21 -25.44
N VAL A 658 -8.01 21.17 -24.11
CA VAL A 658 -9.24 21.29 -23.31
C VAL A 658 -9.26 22.60 -22.51
N ALA A 659 -10.45 23.13 -22.24
CA ALA A 659 -10.62 24.26 -21.32
C ALA A 659 -10.69 23.75 -19.88
N PRO A 660 -10.10 24.45 -18.90
CA PRO A 660 -10.41 24.20 -17.49
C PRO A 660 -11.90 24.38 -17.23
N VAL A 661 -12.45 23.52 -16.37
CA VAL A 661 -13.78 23.70 -15.80
C VAL A 661 -13.61 24.41 -14.47
N SER A 662 -13.99 25.69 -14.45
CA SER A 662 -13.92 26.55 -13.26
C SER A 662 -15.21 26.46 -12.45
N SER A 663 -15.08 26.40 -11.14
CA SER A 663 -16.16 26.53 -10.16
C SER A 663 -15.77 27.55 -9.11
N THR A 664 -16.72 28.34 -8.62
CA THR A 664 -16.51 29.27 -7.51
C THR A 664 -17.57 29.01 -6.46
N VAL A 665 -17.13 28.80 -5.21
CA VAL A 665 -17.99 28.57 -4.04
C VAL A 665 -17.68 29.61 -2.97
N SER A 666 -18.68 29.96 -2.16
CA SER A 666 -18.50 30.79 -0.96
C SER A 666 -18.38 29.83 0.22
N LEU A 667 -17.26 29.88 0.95
CA LEU A 667 -17.01 29.01 2.11
C LEU A 667 -16.76 29.85 3.35
N SER A 668 -17.41 29.51 4.46
CA SER A 668 -17.03 29.97 5.80
C SER A 668 -15.91 29.09 6.36
N GLU A 669 -15.30 29.53 7.47
CA GLU A 669 -14.28 28.72 8.15
C GLU A 669 -14.87 27.40 8.62
N ASP A 670 -14.19 26.30 8.32
CA ASP A 670 -14.55 24.99 8.83
C ASP A 670 -14.30 24.92 10.34
N PRO A 671 -15.34 24.63 11.17
CA PRO A 671 -15.17 24.53 12.61
C PRO A 671 -14.44 23.26 13.04
N THR A 672 -14.23 22.28 12.15
CA THR A 672 -13.52 21.03 12.42
C THR A 672 -12.25 20.93 11.58
N SER A 673 -11.45 19.91 11.86
CA SER A 673 -10.28 19.57 11.05
C SER A 673 -10.54 18.39 10.12
N ASP A 674 -11.78 17.89 10.06
CA ASP A 674 -12.16 16.72 9.28
C ASP A 674 -12.89 17.19 8.02
N PRO A 675 -12.26 17.13 6.83
CA PRO A 675 -12.87 17.63 5.61
C PRO A 675 -14.08 16.80 5.14
N TYR A 676 -14.29 15.58 5.66
CA TYR A 676 -15.33 14.66 5.18
C TYR A 676 -16.58 14.60 6.07
N ASP A 677 -16.69 15.50 7.04
CA ASP A 677 -17.78 15.50 8.03
C ASP A 677 -19.06 16.24 7.56
N ASP A 678 -19.10 16.65 6.29
CA ASP A 678 -20.14 17.48 5.68
C ASP A 678 -20.47 18.76 6.50
N ALA A 679 -19.51 19.28 7.27
CA ALA A 679 -19.69 20.48 8.09
C ALA A 679 -19.71 21.77 7.27
N GLU A 680 -20.14 22.85 7.94
CA GLU A 680 -20.03 24.20 7.40
C GLU A 680 -18.55 24.49 7.07
N GLY A 681 -18.25 24.98 5.86
CA GLY A 681 -16.88 25.32 5.45
C GLY A 681 -16.24 24.37 4.44
N THR A 682 -16.94 23.32 4.03
CA THR A 682 -16.53 22.43 2.93
C THR A 682 -17.45 22.55 1.69
N ALA A 683 -16.94 22.17 0.52
CA ALA A 683 -17.75 22.02 -0.70
C ALA A 683 -17.22 20.90 -1.60
N VAL A 684 -18.14 20.03 -2.02
CA VAL A 684 -17.87 18.92 -2.95
C VAL A 684 -18.47 19.20 -4.32
N ARG A 685 -17.73 18.85 -5.38
CA ARG A 685 -18.29 18.70 -6.73
C ARG A 685 -17.84 17.42 -7.41
N LEU A 686 -18.72 16.84 -8.21
CA LEU A 686 -18.41 15.66 -9.02
C LEU A 686 -17.95 16.04 -10.42
N LEU A 687 -17.02 15.25 -10.94
CA LEU A 687 -16.47 15.30 -12.28
C LEU A 687 -16.50 13.90 -12.89
N GLU A 688 -17.30 13.70 -13.93
CA GLU A 688 -17.37 12.42 -14.64
C GLU A 688 -16.14 12.23 -15.56
N ILE A 689 -15.47 11.10 -15.44
CA ILE A 689 -14.52 10.57 -16.41
C ILE A 689 -15.28 9.70 -17.42
N PRO A 690 -15.16 9.99 -18.73
CA PRO A 690 -15.88 9.25 -19.76
C PRO A 690 -15.56 7.74 -19.75
N ALA A 691 -16.53 6.93 -20.20
CA ALA A 691 -16.33 5.51 -20.40
C ALA A 691 -15.28 5.21 -21.48
N ASN A 692 -14.44 4.18 -21.26
CA ASN A 692 -13.50 3.69 -22.26
C ASN A 692 -14.18 2.66 -23.18
N GLN A 693 -14.80 3.14 -24.25
CA GLN A 693 -15.42 2.29 -25.30
C GLN A 693 -14.39 1.69 -26.28
N GLY A 694 -13.10 1.95 -26.08
CA GLY A 694 -12.03 1.50 -26.95
C GLY A 694 -11.52 0.09 -26.64
N THR A 695 -10.58 -0.37 -27.46
CA THR A 695 -9.88 -1.66 -27.28
C THR A 695 -8.54 -1.54 -26.55
N ALA A 696 -8.12 -0.32 -26.21
CA ALA A 696 -6.87 -0.01 -25.53
C ALA A 696 -7.14 0.69 -24.19
N THR A 697 -6.25 0.52 -23.23
CA THR A 697 -6.28 1.26 -21.96
C THR A 697 -6.10 2.75 -22.24
N VAL A 698 -6.89 3.60 -21.58
CA VAL A 698 -6.76 5.05 -21.64
C VAL A 698 -6.20 5.54 -20.31
N ARG A 699 -5.24 6.47 -20.36
CA ARG A 699 -4.74 7.17 -19.17
C ARG A 699 -5.24 8.60 -19.18
N TRP A 700 -5.87 9.03 -18.10
CA TRP A 700 -6.35 10.38 -17.90
C TRP A 700 -5.44 11.10 -16.93
N ARG A 701 -5.19 12.38 -17.17
CA ARG A 701 -4.56 13.29 -16.21
C ARG A 701 -5.61 14.27 -15.75
N LEU A 702 -5.91 14.24 -14.45
CA LEU A 702 -6.73 15.22 -13.79
C LEU A 702 -5.82 16.16 -12.99
N THR A 703 -5.86 17.45 -13.29
CA THR A 703 -5.23 18.48 -12.47
C THR A 703 -6.34 19.33 -11.87
N VAL A 704 -6.32 19.50 -10.56
CA VAL A 704 -7.22 20.38 -9.82
C VAL A 704 -6.38 21.42 -9.08
N THR A 705 -6.76 22.68 -9.19
CA THR A 705 -6.16 23.77 -8.41
C THR A 705 -7.23 24.56 -7.71
N SER A 706 -6.98 24.97 -6.48
CA SER A 706 -7.81 25.95 -5.77
C SER A 706 -7.08 27.30 -5.68
N GLY A 707 -7.83 28.34 -5.32
CA GLY A 707 -7.29 29.66 -5.06
C GLY A 707 -8.35 30.58 -4.46
N SER A 708 -7.96 31.41 -3.51
CA SER A 708 -8.78 32.50 -2.98
C SER A 708 -7.96 33.78 -2.83
N ALA A 709 -8.59 34.91 -3.12
CA ALA A 709 -7.97 36.23 -2.90
C ALA A 709 -8.08 36.70 -1.44
N THR A 710 -8.94 36.05 -0.63
CA THR A 710 -9.30 36.50 0.71
C THR A 710 -9.12 35.44 1.78
N ALA A 711 -9.37 34.15 1.48
CA ALA A 711 -9.12 33.07 2.44
C ALA A 711 -7.64 32.99 2.79
N VAL A 712 -7.36 32.58 4.03
CA VAL A 712 -5.98 32.41 4.51
C VAL A 712 -5.46 31.03 4.16
N ASP A 713 -6.32 30.01 4.33
CA ASP A 713 -5.95 28.61 4.23
C ASP A 713 -7.11 27.80 3.62
N ILE A 714 -6.89 27.24 2.44
CA ILE A 714 -7.85 26.38 1.74
C ILE A 714 -7.16 25.04 1.52
N ASP A 715 -7.81 23.97 1.92
CA ASP A 715 -7.36 22.62 1.67
C ASP A 715 -8.11 22.03 0.46
N LEU A 716 -7.42 21.21 -0.33
CA LEU A 716 -7.94 20.57 -1.54
C LEU A 716 -7.76 19.07 -1.47
N TYR A 717 -8.86 18.34 -1.65
CA TYR A 717 -8.90 16.89 -1.68
C TYR A 717 -9.57 16.42 -2.97
N VAL A 718 -9.10 15.32 -3.54
CA VAL A 718 -9.64 14.74 -4.77
C VAL A 718 -9.67 13.24 -4.62
N GLY A 719 -10.82 12.62 -4.87
CA GLY A 719 -10.97 11.18 -4.85
C GLY A 719 -12.01 10.68 -5.84
N GLU A 720 -12.14 9.38 -5.92
CA GLU A 720 -13.08 8.73 -6.83
C GLU A 720 -14.28 8.21 -6.08
N ASP A 721 -15.47 8.59 -6.53
CA ASP A 721 -16.74 8.06 -6.04
C ASP A 721 -16.92 6.61 -6.52
N ILE A 722 -16.20 5.70 -5.87
CA ILE A 722 -16.12 4.28 -6.22
C ILE A 722 -17.47 3.62 -5.95
N ASN A 723 -18.18 4.10 -4.93
CA ASN A 723 -19.45 3.54 -4.49
C ASN A 723 -20.69 4.21 -5.12
N GLN A 724 -20.50 5.30 -5.87
CA GLN A 724 -21.52 6.06 -6.59
C GLN A 724 -22.57 6.71 -5.68
N ASN A 725 -22.20 7.13 -4.47
CA ASN A 725 -23.06 7.84 -3.53
C ASN A 725 -23.02 9.37 -3.73
N GLY A 726 -22.02 9.89 -4.45
CA GLY A 726 -21.79 11.31 -4.68
C GLY A 726 -21.20 12.08 -3.49
N VAL A 727 -20.69 11.37 -2.47
CA VAL A 727 -20.08 11.92 -1.25
C VAL A 727 -18.55 11.78 -1.35
N ALA A 728 -17.81 12.68 -0.72
CA ALA A 728 -16.36 12.57 -0.63
C ALA A 728 -15.98 11.82 0.64
N GLU A 729 -15.18 10.75 0.51
CA GLU A 729 -14.79 9.88 1.63
C GLU A 729 -13.27 9.65 1.63
N GLU A 730 -12.66 9.60 2.82
CA GLU A 730 -11.20 9.43 2.98
C GLU A 730 -10.66 8.17 2.28
N ASP A 731 -11.42 7.07 2.30
CA ASP A 731 -11.02 5.80 1.69
C ASP A 731 -11.11 5.78 0.16
N GLU A 732 -11.70 6.82 -0.43
CA GLU A 732 -11.84 7.06 -1.86
C GLU A 732 -10.82 8.08 -2.40
N GLU A 733 -10.02 8.67 -1.51
CA GLU A 733 -9.09 9.72 -1.86
C GLU A 733 -7.96 9.23 -2.80
N LEU A 734 -7.69 10.04 -3.82
CA LEU A 734 -6.62 9.83 -4.77
C LEU A 734 -5.45 10.79 -4.54
N CYS A 735 -5.72 12.03 -4.12
CA CYS A 735 -4.71 12.99 -3.71
C CYS A 735 -5.30 14.09 -2.83
N PHE A 736 -4.42 14.76 -2.09
CA PHE A 736 -4.73 15.96 -1.33
C PHE A 736 -3.57 16.97 -1.38
N SER A 737 -3.88 18.22 -1.05
CA SER A 737 -2.96 19.33 -0.92
C SER A 737 -3.50 20.22 0.20
N ILE A 738 -2.70 20.37 1.26
CA ILE A 738 -3.08 21.02 2.53
C ILE A 738 -1.99 22.00 2.98
N ASP A 739 -1.38 22.69 2.02
CA ASP A 739 -0.39 23.72 2.34
C ASP A 739 -1.10 24.85 3.11
N PRO A 740 -0.44 25.52 4.09
CA PRO A 740 -1.07 26.57 4.91
C PRO A 740 -1.24 27.88 4.12
N ALA A 741 -1.99 27.81 3.02
CA ALA A 741 -2.22 28.84 2.01
C ALA A 741 -3.54 28.54 1.27
N ALA A 742 -4.06 29.51 0.53
CA ALA A 742 -5.30 29.31 -0.23
C ALA A 742 -5.10 28.67 -1.62
N ASP A 743 -3.85 28.49 -2.07
CA ASP A 743 -3.49 28.09 -3.43
C ASP A 743 -3.02 26.63 -3.44
N GLU A 744 -3.95 25.68 -3.62
CA GLU A 744 -3.63 24.27 -3.60
C GLU A 744 -3.55 23.65 -4.99
N ARG A 745 -2.85 22.51 -5.09
CA ARG A 745 -2.77 21.76 -6.35
C ARG A 745 -2.74 20.25 -6.12
N CYS A 746 -3.71 19.58 -6.72
CA CYS A 746 -3.81 18.13 -6.79
C CYS A 746 -3.64 17.65 -8.24
N GLU A 747 -2.90 16.58 -8.46
CA GLU A 747 -2.72 16.00 -9.79
C GLU A 747 -2.75 14.46 -9.75
N VAL A 748 -3.70 13.87 -10.47
CA VAL A 748 -3.97 12.43 -10.46
C VAL A 748 -3.87 11.86 -11.86
N GLU A 749 -3.23 10.70 -12.00
CA GLU A 749 -3.33 9.87 -13.21
C GLU A 749 -4.34 8.73 -13.00
N ILE A 750 -5.34 8.65 -13.87
CA ILE A 750 -6.45 7.70 -13.76
C ILE A 750 -6.43 6.77 -14.97
N VAL A 751 -6.28 5.47 -14.73
CA VAL A 751 -6.13 4.46 -15.78
C VAL A 751 -7.45 3.69 -15.96
N GLN A 752 -7.99 3.67 -17.18
CA GLN A 752 -9.20 2.94 -17.54
C GLN A 752 -8.91 1.81 -18.53
N ALA A 753 -9.19 0.57 -18.14
CA ALA A 753 -9.09 -0.60 -19.02
C ALA A 753 -10.09 -0.52 -20.21
N PRO A 754 -9.83 -1.24 -21.31
CA PRO A 754 -10.80 -1.36 -22.41
C PRO A 754 -12.16 -1.85 -21.92
N GLY A 755 -13.24 -1.17 -22.31
CA GLY A 755 -14.61 -1.50 -21.90
C GLY A 755 -15.00 -1.01 -20.50
N ALA A 756 -14.15 -0.24 -19.82
CA ALA A 756 -14.51 0.38 -18.54
C ALA A 756 -15.66 1.39 -18.70
N GLY A 757 -16.59 1.39 -17.75
CA GLY A 757 -17.67 2.37 -17.66
C GLY A 757 -17.18 3.78 -17.28
N PRO A 758 -18.08 4.77 -17.24
CA PRO A 758 -17.75 6.08 -16.68
C PRO A 758 -17.42 5.96 -15.18
N ARG A 759 -16.64 6.90 -14.66
CA ARG A 759 -16.21 6.95 -13.24
C ARG A 759 -16.38 8.37 -12.74
N ASP A 760 -16.93 8.56 -11.55
CA ASP A 760 -17.13 9.88 -10.98
C ASP A 760 -15.97 10.22 -10.03
N ILE A 761 -15.47 11.45 -10.12
CA ILE A 761 -14.39 11.97 -9.29
C ILE A 761 -14.95 13.12 -8.46
N TRP A 762 -14.86 13.03 -7.14
CA TRP A 762 -15.19 14.14 -6.28
C TRP A 762 -13.98 15.07 -6.10
N ILE A 763 -14.26 16.36 -5.98
CA ILE A 763 -13.31 17.42 -5.66
C ILE A 763 -13.88 18.13 -4.44
N LEU A 764 -13.16 18.06 -3.33
CA LEU A 764 -13.54 18.68 -2.06
C LEU A 764 -12.61 19.84 -1.76
N LEU A 765 -13.20 20.97 -1.38
CA LEU A 765 -12.51 22.14 -0.84
C LEU A 765 -12.90 22.29 0.62
N GLN A 766 -11.93 22.55 1.49
CA GLN A 766 -12.17 22.89 2.89
C GLN A 766 -11.54 24.27 3.16
N SER A 767 -12.26 25.14 3.85
CA SER A 767 -11.71 26.42 4.30
C SER A 767 -11.20 26.31 5.73
N PHE A 768 -9.99 25.78 5.92
CA PHE A 768 -9.40 25.56 7.24
C PHE A 768 -9.19 26.86 8.02
N THR A 769 -8.91 27.97 7.34
CA THR A 769 -8.88 29.30 7.96
C THR A 769 -9.43 30.35 7.01
N ALA A 770 -10.58 30.92 7.37
CA ALA A 770 -11.21 31.96 6.58
C ALA A 770 -10.64 33.36 6.88
N SER A 771 -11.07 34.34 6.08
CA SER A 771 -10.83 35.74 6.32
C SER A 771 -11.65 36.25 7.52
N VAL A 772 -11.22 37.37 8.09
CA VAL A 772 -11.91 38.06 9.20
C VAL A 772 -13.37 38.47 8.90
N THR A 773 -13.83 38.37 7.65
CA THR A 773 -15.21 38.66 7.24
C THR A 773 -16.15 37.45 7.26
N GLY A 774 -15.64 36.23 7.45
CA GLY A 774 -16.41 35.03 7.76
C GLY A 774 -16.88 34.16 6.59
N GLU A 775 -16.85 34.66 5.34
CA GLU A 775 -17.05 33.86 4.12
C GLU A 775 -16.08 34.34 3.03
N ASP A 776 -15.46 33.41 2.32
CA ASP A 776 -14.51 33.65 1.24
C ASP A 776 -14.94 33.01 -0.07
N ALA A 777 -14.71 33.73 -1.17
CA ALA A 777 -14.86 33.17 -2.50
C ALA A 777 -13.65 32.31 -2.83
N VAL A 778 -13.87 31.01 -3.01
CA VAL A 778 -12.85 30.02 -3.37
C VAL A 778 -13.13 29.54 -4.79
N GLN A 779 -12.15 29.73 -5.67
CA GLN A 779 -12.20 29.21 -7.03
C GLN A 779 -11.47 27.87 -7.09
N SER A 780 -12.05 26.89 -7.78
CA SER A 780 -11.36 25.67 -8.20
C SER A 780 -11.41 25.52 -9.72
N ASP A 781 -10.29 25.14 -10.32
CA ASP A 781 -10.18 24.79 -11.73
C ASP A 781 -9.82 23.32 -11.85
N SER A 782 -10.61 22.55 -12.61
CA SER A 782 -10.28 21.15 -12.95
C SER A 782 -10.00 21.00 -14.43
N VAL A 783 -8.93 20.30 -14.76
CA VAL A 783 -8.53 19.98 -16.13
C VAL A 783 -8.40 18.46 -16.26
N LEU A 784 -9.27 17.85 -17.06
CA LEU A 784 -9.22 16.43 -17.38
C LEU A 784 -8.73 16.24 -18.82
N VAL A 785 -7.57 15.60 -19.00
CA VAL A 785 -6.98 15.34 -20.32
C VAL A 785 -6.73 13.85 -20.50
N ALA A 786 -7.23 13.26 -21.58
CA ALA A 786 -6.78 11.95 -22.01
C ALA A 786 -5.33 12.06 -22.49
N LEU A 787 -4.40 11.40 -21.81
CA LEU A 787 -2.99 11.28 -22.18
C LEU A 787 -2.82 10.31 -23.35
N GLU A 788 -3.58 10.52 -24.42
CA GLU A 788 -3.49 9.74 -25.66
C GLU A 788 -3.36 10.68 -26.86
N PRO A 789 -2.65 10.26 -27.92
CA PRO A 789 -2.57 11.04 -29.15
C PRO A 789 -3.97 11.28 -29.72
N ASP A 790 -4.33 12.55 -29.91
CA ASP A 790 -5.57 12.92 -30.58
C ASP A 790 -5.26 13.35 -32.02
N SER A 791 -5.67 12.51 -32.97
CA SER A 791 -5.50 12.79 -34.40
C SER A 791 -6.26 14.04 -34.89
N GLN A 792 -7.27 14.48 -34.14
CA GLN A 792 -8.04 15.70 -34.37
C GLN A 792 -7.62 16.85 -33.46
N SER A 793 -6.49 16.70 -32.75
CA SER A 793 -6.04 17.71 -31.81
C SER A 793 -5.86 19.06 -32.50
N ARG A 794 -6.37 20.09 -31.83
CA ARG A 794 -6.16 21.50 -32.19
C ARG A 794 -4.76 21.98 -31.78
N LEU A 795 -3.95 21.15 -31.14
CA LEU A 795 -2.56 21.35 -30.79
C LEU A 795 -1.71 20.36 -31.60
N VAL A 796 -0.65 20.82 -32.26
CA VAL A 796 0.24 19.97 -33.06
C VAL A 796 1.69 20.33 -32.78
N PHE A 797 2.53 19.32 -32.67
CA PHE A 797 3.98 19.48 -32.58
C PHE A 797 4.64 18.95 -33.84
N THR A 798 5.61 19.70 -34.36
CA THR A 798 6.47 19.26 -35.45
C THR A 798 7.93 19.45 -35.04
N GLY A 799 8.77 18.48 -35.38
CA GLY A 799 10.14 18.43 -34.93
C GLY A 799 10.97 17.42 -35.73
N PRO A 800 12.26 17.30 -35.41
CA PRO A 800 13.16 16.36 -36.08
C PRO A 800 12.76 14.90 -35.80
N GLY A 801 12.73 14.06 -36.84
CA GLY A 801 12.41 12.63 -36.69
C GLY A 801 13.48 11.80 -35.95
N THR A 802 14.67 12.35 -35.76
CA THR A 802 15.76 11.76 -35.00
C THR A 802 16.45 12.85 -34.18
N VAL A 803 16.64 12.60 -32.89
CA VAL A 803 17.36 13.48 -31.96
C VAL A 803 18.49 12.70 -31.33
N ALA A 804 19.72 13.19 -31.48
CA ALA A 804 20.87 12.62 -30.77
C ALA A 804 20.76 12.93 -29.27
N SER A 805 21.32 12.07 -28.43
CA SER A 805 21.35 12.29 -26.99
C SER A 805 21.89 13.69 -26.65
N GLN A 806 21.20 14.35 -25.71
CA GLN A 806 21.45 15.68 -25.17
C GLN A 806 21.43 16.84 -26.19
N ALA A 807 21.31 16.54 -27.48
CA ALA A 807 21.36 17.55 -28.52
C ALA A 807 20.20 18.54 -28.37
N PRO A 808 20.45 19.85 -28.51
CA PRO A 808 19.38 20.82 -28.59
C PRO A 808 18.59 20.64 -29.89
N PHE A 809 17.28 20.80 -29.82
CA PHE A 809 16.40 20.84 -30.99
C PHE A 809 15.20 21.74 -30.73
N THR A 810 14.57 22.19 -31.81
CA THR A 810 13.40 23.05 -31.76
C THR A 810 12.18 22.26 -32.19
N LEU A 811 11.14 22.31 -31.37
CA LEU A 811 9.79 21.91 -31.74
C LEU A 811 9.00 23.13 -32.14
N ARG A 812 8.30 23.04 -33.28
CA ARG A 812 7.27 23.99 -33.65
C ARG A 812 5.94 23.49 -33.09
N MET A 813 5.46 24.19 -32.07
CA MET A 813 4.12 24.02 -31.51
C MET A 813 3.16 24.90 -32.30
N ALA A 814 2.07 24.34 -32.81
CA ALA A 814 1.01 25.08 -33.47
C ALA A 814 -0.34 24.80 -32.80
N TRP A 815 -1.18 25.82 -32.72
CA TRP A 815 -2.56 25.68 -32.25
C TRP A 815 -3.53 26.27 -33.27
N ASN A 816 -4.71 25.69 -33.35
CA ASN A 816 -5.83 26.21 -34.14
C ASN A 816 -7.15 25.79 -33.47
N ASP A 817 -7.59 26.61 -32.51
CA ASP A 817 -8.82 26.41 -31.76
C ASP A 817 -9.77 27.59 -31.97
N PRO A 818 -10.69 27.52 -32.94
CA PRO A 818 -11.68 28.57 -33.20
C PRO A 818 -12.60 28.90 -32.02
N THR A 819 -12.68 28.01 -31.01
CA THR A 819 -13.48 28.22 -29.80
C THR A 819 -12.69 28.89 -28.68
N PHE A 820 -11.39 29.13 -28.85
CA PHE A 820 -10.52 29.69 -27.83
C PHE A 820 -10.74 31.20 -27.68
N LEU A 821 -11.62 31.64 -26.77
CA LEU A 821 -11.97 33.05 -26.61
C LEU A 821 -10.91 33.84 -25.82
N PRO A 822 -10.83 35.18 -25.99
CA PRO A 822 -9.94 35.98 -25.17
C PRO A 822 -10.30 35.93 -23.68
N GLY A 823 -9.29 35.85 -22.82
CA GLY A 823 -9.43 35.66 -21.37
C GLY A 823 -9.44 34.19 -20.95
N GLU A 824 -9.59 33.25 -21.89
CA GLU A 824 -9.62 31.83 -21.56
C GLU A 824 -8.22 31.21 -21.48
N THR A 825 -8.18 30.06 -20.81
CA THR A 825 -7.04 29.14 -20.80
C THR A 825 -7.40 27.86 -21.53
N ARG A 826 -6.38 27.24 -22.14
CA ARG A 826 -6.44 25.92 -22.77
C ARG A 826 -5.25 25.10 -22.31
N VAL A 827 -5.51 23.84 -21.95
CA VAL A 827 -4.50 22.90 -21.46
C VAL A 827 -4.49 21.66 -22.35
N GLY A 828 -3.29 21.18 -22.65
CA GLY A 828 -3.04 19.91 -23.34
C GLY A 828 -1.65 19.41 -22.99
N TYR A 829 -1.19 18.34 -23.63
CA TYR A 829 0.12 17.76 -23.37
C TYR A 829 0.87 17.50 -24.67
N LEU A 830 2.19 17.75 -24.64
CA LEU A 830 3.15 17.16 -25.55
C LEU A 830 3.45 15.73 -25.07
N LEU A 831 3.15 14.76 -25.91
CA LEU A 831 3.49 13.35 -25.71
C LEU A 831 4.77 13.07 -26.50
N LEU A 832 5.88 12.95 -25.79
CA LEU A 832 7.19 12.68 -26.37
C LEU A 832 7.45 11.18 -26.39
N SER A 833 7.74 10.63 -27.57
CA SER A 833 8.08 9.21 -27.72
C SER A 833 9.40 9.00 -28.45
N ALA A 834 10.21 8.04 -27.98
CA ALA A 834 11.48 7.67 -28.62
C ALA A 834 11.27 6.90 -29.95
N ARG A 835 10.15 6.17 -30.04
CA ARG A 835 9.57 5.57 -31.26
C ARG A 835 8.05 5.48 -31.08
N SER A 836 7.32 5.13 -32.14
CA SER A 836 5.87 4.91 -32.08
C SER A 836 5.48 4.00 -30.90
N GLY A 837 4.57 4.45 -30.04
CA GLY A 837 4.08 3.71 -28.87
C GLY A 837 5.05 3.64 -27.68
N ALA A 838 6.25 4.20 -27.78
CA ALA A 838 7.25 4.22 -26.72
C ALA A 838 7.39 5.62 -26.13
N ARG A 839 6.39 6.01 -25.35
CA ARG A 839 6.37 7.30 -24.65
C ARG A 839 7.45 7.35 -23.59
N VAL A 840 8.20 8.45 -23.58
CA VAL A 840 9.32 8.70 -22.67
C VAL A 840 9.10 9.91 -21.79
N ALA A 841 8.28 10.88 -22.23
CA ALA A 841 7.88 12.01 -21.40
C ALA A 841 6.52 12.58 -21.80
N GLU A 842 5.90 13.26 -20.84
CA GLU A 842 4.65 13.99 -20.97
C GLU A 842 4.90 15.40 -20.44
N VAL A 843 4.65 16.41 -21.27
CA VAL A 843 4.92 17.81 -20.92
C VAL A 843 3.61 18.59 -21.03
N PRO A 844 3.07 19.13 -19.92
CA PRO A 844 1.88 19.95 -19.96
C PRO A 844 2.11 21.22 -20.80
N VAL A 845 1.06 21.67 -21.47
CA VAL A 845 1.03 22.83 -22.35
C VAL A 845 -0.14 23.70 -21.92
N ARG A 846 0.13 24.94 -21.54
CA ARG A 846 -0.89 25.93 -21.16
C ARG A 846 -0.83 27.12 -22.08
N LEU A 847 -1.92 27.34 -22.81
CA LEU A 847 -2.12 28.52 -23.64
C LEU A 847 -3.11 29.45 -22.93
N THR A 848 -2.75 30.72 -22.79
CA THR A 848 -3.66 31.74 -22.26
C THR A 848 -3.87 32.80 -23.33
N ARG A 849 -5.11 33.00 -23.77
CA ARG A 849 -5.39 33.97 -24.82
C ARG A 849 -5.62 35.36 -24.21
N THR A 850 -4.75 36.30 -24.51
CA THR A 850 -4.90 37.72 -24.14
C THR A 850 -5.40 38.53 -25.33
N GLY A 851 -6.31 39.48 -25.13
CA GLY A 851 -6.69 40.45 -26.16
C GLY A 851 -8.19 40.78 -26.17
N ALA A 852 -8.59 41.69 -27.05
CA ALA A 852 -10.01 41.97 -27.33
C ALA A 852 -10.58 40.94 -28.33
N THR A 853 -11.91 40.75 -28.30
CA THR A 853 -12.67 39.91 -29.26
C THR A 853 -12.20 40.21 -30.69
N PRO A 854 -11.76 39.20 -31.46
CA PRO A 854 -11.27 39.45 -32.82
C PRO A 854 -12.40 40.08 -33.65
N ALA A 855 -12.05 41.06 -34.48
CA ALA A 855 -12.97 41.56 -35.51
C ALA A 855 -13.42 40.38 -36.38
N ALA A 856 -14.72 40.29 -36.67
CA ALA A 856 -15.31 39.22 -37.46
C ALA A 856 -14.47 38.94 -38.72
N ARG A 857 -14.00 37.70 -38.89
CA ARG A 857 -13.35 37.29 -40.13
C ARG A 857 -14.41 37.28 -41.23
N ALA A 858 -14.33 38.22 -42.17
CA ALA A 858 -15.21 38.24 -43.33
C ALA A 858 -15.01 36.94 -44.13
N LEU A 859 -16.04 36.10 -44.21
CA LEU A 859 -16.03 34.89 -45.04
C LEU A 859 -16.08 35.23 -46.55
N ALA A 860 -16.55 36.42 -46.89
CA ALA A 860 -16.48 37.12 -48.17
C ALA A 860 -17.24 38.46 -48.00
N ASP A 861 -17.10 39.38 -48.95
CA ASP A 861 -17.80 40.68 -48.94
C ASP A 861 -19.30 40.54 -48.62
N GLY A 862 -19.72 41.14 -47.50
CA GLY A 862 -21.11 41.54 -47.29
C GLY A 862 -22.02 40.62 -46.48
N ARG A 863 -21.53 39.62 -45.72
CA ARG A 863 -22.36 38.91 -44.73
C ARG A 863 -21.61 38.65 -43.41
N SER A 864 -22.15 39.17 -42.31
CA SER A 864 -21.79 38.79 -40.94
C SER A 864 -22.77 37.72 -40.43
N LEU A 865 -22.29 36.83 -39.55
CA LEU A 865 -23.16 36.11 -38.62
C LEU A 865 -23.67 37.09 -37.56
#